data_AF-A0A1B6H8D9-F1
#
_entry.id   AF-A0A1B6H8D9-F1
#
_cell.length_a   1.000
_cell.length_b   1.000
_cell.length_c   1.000
_cell.angle_alpha   90.00
_cell.angle_beta   90.00
_cell.angle_gamma   90.00
#
_symmetry.space_group_name_H-M   'P 1'
#
loop_
_entity.id
_entity.type
_entity.pdbx_description
1 polymer ?
#
loop_
_entity_poly.entity_id
_entity_poly.type
_entity_poly.pdbx_seq_one_letter_code
_entity_poly.pdbx_strand_id
1 'polypeptide(L)'
;TNVTGTLSSTLVLKTYNITTQMTVSISPQQNNATLVFSVPKDTVQMWWPNGYGSQPLYQLVVGFQSDREITQTSVRIGFRTVKLVQVDAVPNQPKKGLTFFFRVNGLAIFAKGSNYIPAHVLPELGAEPDLLRRILTGARDANMNMLRVWGGGIYESDLFYQICDELGILIWQDMMFACSMYPATDEFLATVATEVTQQIQRLQHHPSVAIWAGNNENEAALAGNWYGTQANFSIFKADYIKLYVDTIQPIIQKLDKTRSYVTSSPSNGQESEKEGYIAHNPYDGRYGDLHWYEYTLNLWKSAIVPKTRFASEYGIMSLPSLESFSNITLPEDLSLSSELMMSRQHHLGGYMQMIFEIQYNLYLPVNVDLDTFIYLSQINQAMSIKTETESYRRERSSVDSAGEGLTMGALYWQLNDVWQAPSWSSLELSGKWKMLHYFAVDFFAPVLVSPSINVIKQLRVHVISDLQLHSSLNLLLQISVYNWQSLTPVSTQLYPFTLKGAGVVDLGSWNSESYLRSVEGCQAGGHPEKNCFFYFSILSSNASTTLGPNNFLFPVALRSINSPPKANIQVVDVKALKNGQELIVTLGSDAIAPFVWLDAVGIAGHFSHNGFLLVTNSTQLTFSAEKPINVQAFRSSLKIRSLLFPPNASRRK
;
A
#
# COMPACT_ATOMS: atom_id res chain seq x y z
N THR A 1 33.27 3.70 -40.83
CA THR A 1 34.49 2.87 -40.73
C THR A 1 34.28 1.79 -39.71
N ASN A 2 34.75 0.56 -39.97
CA ASN A 2 34.66 -0.51 -38.99
C ASN A 2 35.64 -0.23 -37.85
N VAL A 3 35.19 -0.41 -36.62
CA VAL A 3 36.03 -0.29 -35.42
C VAL A 3 36.12 -1.68 -34.80
N THR A 4 37.34 -2.21 -34.72
CA THR A 4 37.60 -3.47 -34.03
C THR A 4 38.18 -3.15 -32.66
N GLY A 5 37.63 -3.78 -31.63
CA GLY A 5 38.05 -3.57 -30.25
C GLY A 5 37.68 -4.75 -29.37
N THR A 6 38.07 -4.67 -28.10
CA THR A 6 37.77 -5.63 -27.05
C THR A 6 36.56 -5.13 -26.26
N LEU A 7 35.48 -5.89 -26.30
CA LEU A 7 34.35 -5.75 -25.38
C LEU A 7 34.64 -6.58 -24.14
N SER A 8 34.53 -5.99 -22.96
CA SER A 8 34.78 -6.62 -21.67
C SER A 8 33.60 -6.42 -20.73
N SER A 9 33.39 -7.39 -19.85
CA SER A 9 32.45 -7.30 -18.74
C SER A 9 33.11 -7.81 -17.47
N THR A 10 32.89 -7.10 -16.37
CA THR A 10 33.35 -7.48 -15.03
C THR A 10 32.19 -7.39 -14.05
N LEU A 11 31.80 -8.53 -13.50
CA LEU A 11 30.87 -8.61 -12.36
C LEU A 11 31.68 -8.61 -11.06
N VAL A 12 31.46 -7.60 -10.23
CA VAL A 12 32.15 -7.43 -8.94
C VAL A 12 31.39 -8.20 -7.86
N LEU A 13 31.95 -9.32 -7.39
CA LEU A 13 31.42 -10.07 -6.25
C LEU A 13 32.16 -9.67 -4.98
N LYS A 14 31.63 -10.10 -3.82
CA LYS A 14 32.24 -9.80 -2.51
C LYS A 14 33.65 -10.38 -2.35
N THR A 15 33.94 -11.52 -2.99
CA THR A 15 35.17 -12.29 -2.79
C THR A 15 36.14 -12.25 -3.96
N TYR A 16 35.65 -12.07 -5.19
CA TYR A 16 36.46 -12.02 -6.42
C TYR A 16 35.64 -11.40 -7.55
N ASN A 17 36.26 -11.15 -8.70
CA ASN A 17 35.58 -10.62 -9.88
C ASN A 17 35.43 -11.70 -10.95
N ILE A 18 34.30 -11.73 -11.63
CA ILE A 18 34.12 -12.53 -12.85
C ILE A 18 34.31 -11.59 -14.04
N THR A 19 35.41 -11.77 -14.78
CA THR A 19 35.70 -10.97 -15.96
C THR A 19 35.65 -11.84 -17.21
N THR A 20 35.01 -11.33 -18.27
CA THR A 20 34.97 -11.97 -19.59
C THR A 20 35.19 -10.91 -20.65
N GLN A 21 35.88 -11.28 -21.73
CA GLN A 21 36.18 -10.38 -22.82
C GLN A 21 36.07 -11.09 -24.16
N MET A 22 35.72 -10.35 -25.21
CA MET A 22 35.71 -10.83 -26.58
C MET A 22 36.14 -9.71 -27.53
N THR A 23 36.77 -10.08 -28.64
CA THR A 23 37.00 -9.14 -29.74
C THR A 23 35.72 -8.97 -30.54
N VAL A 24 35.34 -7.73 -30.81
CA VAL A 24 34.17 -7.36 -31.62
C VAL A 24 34.58 -6.40 -32.73
N SER A 25 33.94 -6.52 -33.89
CA SER A 25 34.05 -5.55 -34.98
C SER A 25 32.69 -4.89 -35.16
N ILE A 26 32.64 -3.58 -34.89
CA ILE A 26 31.43 -2.77 -34.95
C ILE A 26 31.44 -1.95 -36.25
N SER A 27 30.31 -1.95 -36.96
CA SER A 27 30.09 -1.14 -38.16
C SER A 27 28.77 -0.37 -38.03
N PRO A 28 28.52 0.66 -38.86
CA PRO A 28 27.22 1.34 -38.88
C PRO A 28 26.03 0.40 -39.13
N GLN A 29 26.26 -0.73 -39.83
CA GLN A 29 25.25 -1.75 -40.11
C GLN A 29 25.20 -2.87 -39.05
N GLN A 30 26.23 -3.01 -38.22
CA GLN A 30 26.35 -4.01 -37.17
C GLN A 30 26.91 -3.36 -35.91
N ASN A 31 26.02 -2.70 -35.17
CA ASN A 31 26.31 -1.87 -34.00
C ASN A 31 25.92 -2.53 -32.66
N ASN A 32 25.52 -3.79 -32.68
CA ASN A 32 25.20 -4.57 -31.48
C ASN A 32 26.16 -5.75 -31.35
N ALA A 33 26.67 -5.97 -30.14
CA ALA A 33 27.45 -7.15 -29.79
C ALA A 33 26.91 -7.75 -28.48
N THR A 34 26.99 -9.06 -28.34
CA THR A 34 26.49 -9.79 -27.16
C THR A 34 27.63 -10.58 -26.54
N LEU A 35 27.96 -10.23 -25.30
CA LEU A 35 28.87 -11.00 -24.45
C LEU A 35 28.05 -11.86 -23.50
N VAL A 36 28.27 -13.17 -23.50
CA VAL A 36 27.60 -14.11 -22.59
C VAL A 36 28.65 -14.73 -21.67
N PHE A 37 28.39 -14.72 -20.37
CA PHE A 37 29.23 -15.37 -19.37
C PHE A 37 28.37 -16.05 -18.30
N SER A 38 28.94 -17.05 -17.62
CA SER A 38 28.25 -17.82 -16.59
C SER A 38 28.67 -17.36 -15.20
N VAL A 39 27.69 -17.21 -14.30
CA VAL A 39 27.91 -16.90 -12.89
C VAL A 39 27.51 -18.13 -12.07
N PRO A 40 28.44 -18.77 -11.33
CA PRO A 40 28.11 -19.88 -10.44
C PRO A 40 27.05 -19.46 -9.41
N LYS A 41 26.02 -20.29 -9.23
CA LYS A 41 24.87 -19.95 -8.37
C LYS A 41 25.26 -19.79 -6.89
N ASP A 42 26.25 -20.55 -6.44
CA ASP A 42 26.78 -20.59 -5.08
C ASP A 42 27.60 -19.36 -4.70
N THR A 43 27.94 -18.50 -5.66
CA THR A 43 28.79 -17.31 -5.44
C THR A 43 28.00 -16.02 -5.36
N VAL A 44 26.67 -16.09 -5.58
CA VAL A 44 25.75 -14.96 -5.50
C VAL A 44 24.71 -15.16 -4.41
N GLN A 45 24.32 -14.07 -3.76
CA GLN A 45 23.20 -14.01 -2.84
C GLN A 45 21.98 -13.51 -3.61
N MET A 46 20.82 -14.13 -3.37
CA MET A 46 19.58 -13.76 -4.05
C MET A 46 19.03 -12.44 -3.49
N TRP A 47 18.52 -11.59 -4.37
CA TRP A 47 17.76 -10.40 -4.00
C TRP A 47 16.35 -10.77 -3.57
N TRP A 48 15.87 -10.19 -2.46
CA TRP A 48 14.54 -10.42 -1.91
C TRP A 48 13.76 -9.12 -1.71
N PRO A 49 12.43 -9.16 -1.83
CA PRO A 49 11.60 -8.01 -1.51
C PRO A 49 11.58 -7.73 0.00
N ASN A 50 11.17 -6.52 0.37
CA ASN A 50 11.11 -6.02 1.74
C ASN A 50 10.31 -6.98 2.64
N GLY A 51 10.89 -7.32 3.79
CA GLY A 51 10.33 -8.30 4.74
C GLY A 51 10.58 -9.77 4.43
N TYR A 52 11.22 -10.12 3.31
CA TYR A 52 11.49 -11.52 2.92
C TYR A 52 12.98 -11.90 2.83
N GLY A 53 13.88 -10.93 3.00
CA GLY A 53 15.33 -11.16 2.97
C GLY A 53 16.10 -9.86 2.74
N SER A 54 17.39 -9.98 2.42
CA SER A 54 18.24 -8.85 2.06
C SER A 54 18.20 -8.53 0.55
N GLN A 55 18.70 -7.36 0.18
CA GLN A 55 18.72 -6.81 -1.18
C GLN A 55 20.16 -6.71 -1.73
N PRO A 56 20.93 -7.82 -1.85
CA PRO A 56 22.27 -7.76 -2.44
C PRO A 56 22.21 -7.25 -3.88
N LEU A 57 22.98 -6.19 -4.14
CA LEU A 57 23.20 -5.62 -5.47
C LEU A 57 24.69 -5.73 -5.81
N TYR A 58 24.97 -6.06 -7.06
CA TYR A 58 26.31 -6.31 -7.59
C TYR A 58 26.61 -5.31 -8.70
N GLN A 59 27.83 -4.78 -8.73
CA GLN A 59 28.26 -3.90 -9.81
C GLN A 59 28.62 -4.74 -11.04
N LEU A 60 27.95 -4.49 -12.15
CA LEU A 60 28.31 -4.99 -13.46
C LEU A 60 28.95 -3.85 -14.26
N VAL A 61 30.24 -3.99 -14.55
CA VAL A 61 31.00 -3.04 -15.36
C VAL A 61 31.11 -3.60 -16.77
N VAL A 62 30.82 -2.78 -17.78
CA VAL A 62 30.98 -3.13 -19.19
C VAL A 62 31.86 -2.09 -19.85
N GLY A 63 32.93 -2.52 -20.50
CA GLY A 63 33.90 -1.65 -21.15
C GLY A 63 34.15 -2.05 -22.59
N PHE A 64 34.38 -1.06 -23.45
CA PHE A 64 34.84 -1.27 -24.83
C PHE A 64 36.14 -0.52 -25.04
N GLN A 65 37.14 -1.21 -25.58
CA GLN A 65 38.47 -0.66 -25.84
C GLN A 65 38.92 -0.98 -27.27
N SER A 66 39.31 0.04 -28.02
CA SER A 66 39.94 -0.05 -29.33
C SER A 66 41.11 0.92 -29.41
N ASP A 67 41.81 0.95 -30.54
CA ASP A 67 42.87 1.94 -30.78
C ASP A 67 42.34 3.40 -30.85
N ARG A 68 41.02 3.59 -30.93
CA ARG A 68 40.37 4.90 -31.09
C ARG A 68 39.53 5.34 -29.90
N GLU A 69 39.04 4.40 -29.11
CA GLU A 69 38.05 4.65 -28.07
C GLU A 69 38.26 3.70 -26.89
N ILE A 70 38.22 4.26 -25.69
CA ILE A 70 38.11 3.53 -24.43
C ILE A 70 36.90 4.10 -23.71
N THR A 71 35.86 3.30 -23.57
CA THR A 71 34.64 3.70 -22.87
C THR A 71 34.20 2.62 -21.89
N GLN A 72 33.56 3.04 -20.81
CA GLN A 72 33.08 2.12 -19.78
C GLN A 72 31.77 2.66 -19.21
N THR A 73 30.84 1.74 -18.95
CA THR A 73 29.63 2.01 -18.18
C THR A 73 29.49 0.96 -17.09
N SER A 74 28.60 1.22 -16.13
CA SER A 74 28.31 0.25 -15.09
C SER A 74 26.89 0.38 -14.58
N VAL A 75 26.29 -0.76 -14.24
CA VAL A 75 24.95 -0.87 -13.68
C VAL A 75 24.97 -1.74 -12.43
N ARG A 76 24.02 -1.52 -11.53
CA ARG A 76 23.81 -2.43 -10.39
C ARG A 76 22.75 -3.46 -10.76
N ILE A 77 23.01 -4.72 -10.46
CA ILE A 77 22.09 -5.83 -10.74
C ILE A 77 21.83 -6.64 -9.48
N GLY A 78 20.63 -7.24 -9.38
CA GLY A 78 20.27 -8.20 -8.33
C GLY A 78 19.83 -9.53 -8.95
N PHE A 79 20.25 -10.64 -8.35
CA PHE A 79 19.89 -11.99 -8.82
C PHE A 79 18.58 -12.43 -8.16
N ARG A 80 17.50 -12.54 -8.93
CA ARG A 80 16.23 -13.09 -8.46
C ARG A 80 15.38 -13.70 -9.56
N THR A 81 14.51 -14.62 -9.20
CA THR A 81 13.43 -15.08 -10.09
C THR A 81 12.11 -14.44 -9.63
N VAL A 82 11.27 -14.04 -10.57
CA VAL A 82 9.90 -13.56 -10.31
C VAL A 82 8.98 -14.14 -11.37
N LYS A 83 7.80 -14.60 -10.97
CA LYS A 83 6.75 -15.05 -11.89
C LYS A 83 5.37 -14.70 -11.32
N LEU A 84 4.48 -14.22 -12.17
CA LEU A 84 3.05 -14.24 -11.88
C LEU A 84 2.51 -15.66 -12.10
N VAL A 85 1.83 -16.21 -11.10
CA VAL A 85 1.31 -17.58 -11.14
C VAL A 85 -0.21 -17.55 -11.31
N GLN A 86 -0.66 -18.10 -12.43
CA GLN A 86 -2.07 -18.29 -12.78
C GLN A 86 -2.31 -19.76 -13.10
N VAL A 87 -2.81 -20.50 -12.12
CA VAL A 87 -3.18 -21.93 -12.21
C VAL A 87 -4.54 -22.14 -11.56
N ASP A 88 -5.19 -23.27 -11.77
CA ASP A 88 -6.46 -23.60 -11.12
C ASP A 88 -6.42 -23.27 -9.61
N ALA A 89 -7.29 -22.35 -9.17
CA ALA A 89 -7.34 -21.89 -7.79
C ALA A 89 -7.70 -23.02 -6.82
N VAL A 90 -8.54 -23.94 -7.30
CA VAL A 90 -8.84 -25.20 -6.64
C VAL A 90 -8.45 -26.33 -7.60
N PRO A 91 -7.53 -27.23 -7.22
CA PRO A 91 -7.04 -28.29 -8.09
C PRO A 91 -8.19 -29.08 -8.75
N ASN A 92 -8.13 -29.25 -10.06
CA ASN A 92 -9.12 -29.97 -10.88
C ASN A 92 -10.53 -29.35 -10.88
N GLN A 93 -10.67 -28.06 -10.53
CA GLN A 93 -11.94 -27.34 -10.56
C GLN A 93 -11.81 -26.01 -11.32
N PRO A 94 -11.64 -26.02 -12.65
CA PRO A 94 -11.37 -24.81 -13.43
C PRO A 94 -12.47 -23.73 -13.31
N LYS A 95 -13.72 -24.12 -13.01
CA LYS A 95 -14.83 -23.18 -12.76
C LYS A 95 -14.66 -22.31 -11.50
N LYS A 96 -13.73 -22.68 -10.62
CA LYS A 96 -13.35 -21.89 -9.44
C LYS A 96 -12.35 -20.78 -9.78
N GLY A 97 -11.92 -20.69 -11.03
CA GLY A 97 -11.03 -19.68 -11.55
C GLY A 97 -9.55 -19.97 -11.34
N LEU A 98 -8.72 -18.97 -11.61
CA LEU A 98 -7.26 -19.07 -11.56
C LEU A 98 -6.71 -18.29 -10.37
N THR A 99 -5.59 -18.75 -9.80
CA THR A 99 -4.81 -17.97 -8.84
C THR A 99 -4.26 -16.70 -9.51
N PHE A 100 -3.90 -15.70 -8.73
CA PHE A 100 -3.12 -14.55 -9.20
C PHE A 100 -2.17 -14.09 -8.09
N PHE A 101 -0.92 -14.54 -8.13
CA PHE A 101 0.08 -14.18 -7.11
C PHE A 101 1.50 -14.20 -7.64
N PHE A 102 2.39 -13.49 -6.95
CA PHE A 102 3.81 -13.44 -7.28
C PHE A 102 4.60 -14.53 -6.56
N ARG A 103 5.41 -15.27 -7.31
CA ARG A 103 6.41 -16.19 -6.78
C ARG A 103 7.81 -15.61 -6.98
N VAL A 104 8.47 -15.22 -5.89
CA VAL A 104 9.84 -14.69 -5.90
C VAL A 104 10.79 -15.71 -5.30
N ASN A 105 11.83 -16.11 -6.03
CA ASN A 105 12.83 -17.10 -5.58
C ASN A 105 12.21 -18.42 -5.09
N GLY A 106 11.08 -18.81 -5.69
CA GLY A 106 10.33 -20.02 -5.33
C GLY A 106 9.25 -19.82 -4.26
N LEU A 107 9.23 -18.67 -3.57
CA LEU A 107 8.29 -18.38 -2.50
C LEU A 107 7.10 -17.54 -2.97
N ALA A 108 5.88 -17.90 -2.55
CA ALA A 108 4.68 -17.09 -2.80
C ALA A 108 4.65 -15.87 -1.86
N ILE A 109 4.61 -14.68 -2.45
CA ILE A 109 4.64 -13.40 -1.74
C ILE A 109 3.25 -12.79 -1.76
N PHE A 110 2.73 -12.40 -0.59
CA PHE A 110 1.57 -11.51 -0.56
C PHE A 110 2.05 -10.09 -0.86
N ALA A 111 1.58 -9.52 -1.95
CA ALA A 111 1.92 -8.16 -2.35
C ALA A 111 1.24 -7.16 -1.40
N LYS A 112 2.04 -6.34 -0.72
CA LYS A 112 1.58 -5.32 0.22
C LYS A 112 2.07 -3.98 -0.27
N GLY A 113 1.17 -3.04 -0.49
CA GLY A 113 1.54 -1.66 -0.75
C GLY A 113 0.44 -0.84 -1.37
N SER A 114 0.76 -0.11 -2.43
CA SER A 114 -0.09 0.94 -2.97
C SER A 114 0.29 1.33 -4.40
N ASN A 115 -0.52 2.17 -5.01
CA ASN A 115 -0.28 2.75 -6.32
C ASN A 115 0.54 4.05 -6.21
N TYR A 116 1.64 4.13 -6.94
CA TYR A 116 2.51 5.30 -7.05
C TYR A 116 2.12 6.13 -8.28
N ILE A 117 2.00 7.44 -8.07
CA ILE A 117 1.76 8.43 -9.12
C ILE A 117 2.96 9.40 -9.18
N PRO A 118 3.10 10.24 -10.23
CA PRO A 118 4.15 11.25 -10.26
C PRO A 118 4.18 12.10 -8.98
N ALA A 119 5.35 12.25 -8.36
CA ALA A 119 5.51 12.96 -7.09
C ALA A 119 5.38 14.50 -7.23
N HIS A 120 5.31 15.02 -8.46
CA HIS A 120 5.10 16.44 -8.73
C HIS A 120 4.51 16.64 -10.13
N VAL A 121 3.78 17.74 -10.34
CA VAL A 121 3.26 18.15 -11.67
C VAL A 121 4.37 18.48 -12.69
N LEU A 122 5.59 18.68 -12.20
CA LEU A 122 6.80 18.94 -12.98
C LEU A 122 7.76 17.77 -12.76
N PRO A 123 8.04 16.92 -13.76
CA PRO A 123 8.86 15.72 -13.59
C PRO A 123 10.23 15.99 -12.99
N GLU A 124 10.85 17.13 -13.29
CA GLU A 124 12.16 17.53 -12.75
C GLU A 124 12.15 17.76 -11.23
N LEU A 125 11.01 18.16 -10.66
CA LEU A 125 10.83 18.30 -9.21
C LEU A 125 10.37 16.98 -8.57
N GLY A 126 9.63 16.16 -9.33
CA GLY A 126 9.24 14.81 -8.88
C GLY A 126 10.43 13.87 -8.75
N ALA A 127 11.48 14.07 -9.55
CA ALA A 127 12.71 13.31 -9.52
C ALA A 127 13.76 13.83 -8.50
N GLU A 128 13.37 14.74 -7.61
CA GLU A 128 14.25 15.27 -6.56
C GLU A 128 14.69 14.14 -5.60
N PRO A 129 16.01 13.92 -5.39
CA PRO A 129 16.51 12.77 -4.65
C PRO A 129 15.97 12.61 -3.23
N ASP A 130 15.88 13.69 -2.45
CA ASP A 130 15.45 13.62 -1.05
C ASP A 130 13.94 13.28 -0.96
N LEU A 131 13.11 13.87 -1.82
CA LEU A 131 11.68 13.58 -1.94
C LEU A 131 11.43 12.13 -2.34
N LEU A 132 12.08 11.65 -3.41
CA LEU A 132 11.95 10.25 -3.84
C LEU A 132 12.39 9.29 -2.75
N ARG A 133 13.54 9.56 -2.12
CA ARG A 133 14.04 8.73 -1.01
C ARG A 133 13.07 8.73 0.16
N ARG A 134 12.50 9.88 0.51
CA ARG A 134 11.51 10.02 1.59
C ARG A 134 10.25 9.20 1.30
N ILE A 135 9.66 9.33 0.12
CA ILE A 135 8.43 8.61 -0.27
C ILE A 135 8.66 7.10 -0.26
N LEU A 136 9.74 6.63 -0.91
CA LEU A 136 10.03 5.20 -1.02
C LEU A 136 10.49 4.57 0.30
N THR A 137 11.19 5.34 1.14
CA THR A 137 11.49 4.94 2.52
C THR A 137 10.21 4.82 3.34
N GLY A 138 9.26 5.74 3.17
CA GLY A 138 7.92 5.63 3.77
C GLY A 138 7.24 4.32 3.41
N ALA A 139 7.19 3.96 2.12
CA ALA A 139 6.66 2.67 1.68
C ALA A 139 7.35 1.47 2.34
N ARG A 140 8.70 1.45 2.40
CA ARG A 140 9.45 0.40 3.11
C ARG A 140 9.05 0.31 4.59
N ASP A 141 9.00 1.45 5.27
CA ASP A 141 8.75 1.53 6.71
C ASP A 141 7.29 1.19 7.07
N ALA A 142 6.36 1.39 6.14
CA ALA A 142 4.99 0.89 6.19
C ALA A 142 4.85 -0.60 5.85
N ASN A 143 5.94 -1.38 5.91
CA ASN A 143 5.97 -2.81 5.60
C ASN A 143 5.53 -3.17 4.17
N MET A 144 5.54 -2.22 3.24
CA MET A 144 5.20 -2.48 1.84
C MET A 144 6.35 -3.21 1.15
N ASN A 145 6.00 -4.07 0.20
CA ASN A 145 6.93 -4.84 -0.60
C ASN A 145 6.66 -4.73 -2.11
N MET A 146 5.59 -4.02 -2.50
CA MET A 146 5.25 -3.77 -3.89
C MET A 146 4.59 -2.39 -4.05
N LEU A 147 5.01 -1.65 -5.07
CA LEU A 147 4.31 -0.47 -5.56
C LEU A 147 3.89 -0.70 -7.02
N ARG A 148 2.78 -0.11 -7.43
CA ARG A 148 2.35 -0.06 -8.83
C ARG A 148 2.62 1.32 -9.40
N VAL A 149 3.52 1.43 -10.37
CA VAL A 149 3.73 2.67 -11.13
C VAL A 149 2.58 2.77 -12.13
N TRP A 150 1.59 3.61 -11.79
CA TRP A 150 0.32 3.69 -12.49
C TRP A 150 0.44 4.29 -13.89
N GLY A 151 -0.27 3.70 -14.87
CA GLY A 151 -0.13 3.99 -16.29
C GLY A 151 -0.55 5.37 -16.79
N GLY A 152 -1.18 6.22 -15.99
CA GLY A 152 -1.42 7.62 -16.40
C GLY A 152 -0.37 8.60 -15.86
N GLY A 153 0.69 8.07 -15.24
CA GLY A 153 1.84 8.84 -14.78
C GLY A 153 2.93 8.94 -15.84
N ILE A 154 4.17 8.67 -15.42
CA ILE A 154 5.34 8.61 -16.29
C ILE A 154 6.13 7.32 -15.99
N TYR A 155 6.94 6.86 -16.95
CA TYR A 155 8.04 5.96 -16.58
C TYR A 155 9.00 6.75 -15.70
N GLU A 156 9.15 6.31 -14.46
CA GLU A 156 9.91 7.06 -13.46
C GLU A 156 11.41 7.23 -13.80
N SER A 157 12.08 8.10 -13.05
CA SER A 157 13.52 8.33 -13.14
C SER A 157 14.34 7.08 -12.82
N ASP A 158 15.58 6.97 -13.31
CA ASP A 158 16.47 5.84 -12.97
C ASP A 158 16.70 5.76 -11.45
N LEU A 159 16.75 6.91 -10.77
CA LEU A 159 16.92 6.99 -9.32
C LEU A 159 15.78 6.30 -8.56
N PHE A 160 14.53 6.44 -9.02
CA PHE A 160 13.38 5.76 -8.43
C PHE A 160 13.59 4.23 -8.39
N TYR A 161 13.91 3.61 -9.53
CA TYR A 161 14.08 2.16 -9.59
C TYR A 161 15.33 1.70 -8.82
N GLN A 162 16.40 2.51 -8.82
CA GLN A 162 17.59 2.25 -8.00
C GLN A 162 17.27 2.25 -6.50
N ILE A 163 16.43 3.17 -6.03
CA ILE A 163 15.98 3.20 -4.63
C ILE A 163 15.08 1.99 -4.35
N CYS A 164 14.16 1.64 -5.26
CA CYS A 164 13.33 0.44 -5.12
C CYS A 164 14.14 -0.86 -5.06
N ASP A 165 15.21 -0.97 -5.87
CA ASP A 165 16.16 -2.08 -5.81
C ASP A 165 16.86 -2.16 -4.45
N GLU A 166 17.28 -1.02 -3.89
CA GLU A 166 17.93 -0.96 -2.58
C GLU A 166 16.98 -1.28 -1.42
N LEU A 167 15.75 -0.80 -1.48
CA LEU A 167 14.76 -0.95 -0.41
C LEU A 167 13.96 -2.25 -0.49
N GLY A 168 14.09 -3.00 -1.58
CA GLY A 168 13.38 -4.27 -1.75
C GLY A 168 11.92 -4.09 -2.19
N ILE A 169 11.60 -3.01 -2.88
CA ILE A 169 10.22 -2.72 -3.31
C ILE A 169 10.02 -3.28 -4.72
N LEU A 170 9.14 -4.26 -4.88
CA LEU A 170 8.75 -4.76 -6.19
C LEU A 170 7.95 -3.69 -6.95
N ILE A 171 8.13 -3.62 -8.27
CA ILE A 171 7.39 -2.69 -9.11
C ILE A 171 6.46 -3.45 -10.06
N TRP A 172 5.16 -3.23 -9.92
CA TRP A 172 4.21 -3.45 -11.00
C TRP A 172 4.30 -2.26 -11.95
N GLN A 173 4.83 -2.50 -13.17
CA GLN A 173 5.09 -1.44 -14.12
C GLN A 173 4.04 -1.42 -15.22
N ASP A 174 3.13 -0.47 -15.16
CA ASP A 174 2.25 -0.18 -16.31
C ASP A 174 3.06 0.47 -17.43
N MET A 175 2.64 0.27 -18.68
CA MET A 175 2.94 1.17 -19.79
C MET A 175 2.06 2.42 -19.65
N MET A 176 2.49 3.55 -20.23
CA MET A 176 1.87 4.85 -19.96
C MET A 176 0.55 5.10 -20.71
N PHE A 177 -0.41 4.19 -20.50
CA PHE A 177 -1.78 4.24 -21.01
C PHE A 177 -2.78 4.06 -19.87
N ALA A 178 -3.75 4.96 -19.74
CA ALA A 178 -4.73 4.90 -18.66
C ALA A 178 -6.07 5.55 -19.03
N CYS A 179 -7.17 4.88 -18.66
CA CYS A 179 -8.53 5.39 -18.69
C CYS A 179 -8.87 6.13 -20.01
N SER A 180 -8.54 5.52 -21.15
CA SER A 180 -8.79 6.10 -22.47
C SER A 180 -8.72 5.04 -23.58
N MET A 181 -9.43 5.29 -24.69
CA MET A 181 -9.28 4.51 -25.92
C MET A 181 -8.26 5.20 -26.82
N TYR A 182 -7.17 4.50 -27.16
CA TYR A 182 -6.07 5.04 -27.94
C TYR A 182 -6.19 4.65 -29.42
N PRO A 183 -5.73 5.49 -30.35
CA PRO A 183 -5.71 5.13 -31.77
C PRO A 183 -4.73 3.99 -32.04
N ALA A 184 -4.96 3.22 -33.11
CA ALA A 184 -4.05 2.15 -33.57
C ALA A 184 -3.58 2.35 -35.02
N THR A 185 -3.41 3.62 -35.43
CA THR A 185 -2.79 3.96 -36.71
C THR A 185 -1.32 3.55 -36.73
N ASP A 186 -0.78 3.20 -37.90
CA ASP A 186 0.59 2.69 -37.98
C ASP A 186 1.63 3.72 -37.51
N GLU A 187 1.37 5.02 -37.70
CA GLU A 187 2.21 6.11 -37.18
C GLU A 187 2.24 6.12 -35.66
N PHE A 188 1.08 6.03 -35.00
CA PHE A 188 1.00 5.99 -33.54
C PHE A 188 1.65 4.72 -32.98
N LEU A 189 1.40 3.56 -33.60
CA LEU A 189 2.01 2.32 -33.16
C LEU A 189 3.54 2.32 -33.33
N ALA A 190 4.08 3.02 -34.34
CA ALA A 190 5.52 3.19 -34.50
C ALA A 190 6.15 4.04 -33.38
N THR A 191 5.47 5.08 -32.91
CA THR A 191 5.96 5.87 -31.76
C THR A 191 5.88 5.05 -30.47
N VAL A 192 4.78 4.33 -30.24
CA VAL A 192 4.63 3.42 -29.09
C VAL A 192 5.69 2.31 -29.11
N ALA A 193 5.95 1.70 -30.27
CA ALA A 193 6.96 0.67 -30.39
C ALA A 193 8.37 1.20 -30.03
N THR A 194 8.66 2.44 -30.40
CA THR A 194 9.92 3.12 -30.03
C THR A 194 9.98 3.36 -28.52
N GLU A 195 8.93 3.92 -27.95
CA GLU A 195 8.81 4.20 -26.50
C GLU A 195 8.99 2.92 -25.68
N VAL A 196 8.20 1.88 -25.94
CA VAL A 196 8.23 0.62 -25.19
C VAL A 196 9.59 -0.06 -25.36
N THR A 197 10.17 -0.07 -26.56
CA THR A 197 11.51 -0.64 -26.77
C THR A 197 12.55 0.05 -25.87
N GLN A 198 12.55 1.38 -25.83
CA GLN A 198 13.50 2.15 -25.02
C GLN A 198 13.28 1.92 -23.51
N GLN A 199 12.02 1.91 -23.06
CA GLN A 199 11.71 1.75 -21.63
C GLN A 199 12.01 0.35 -21.13
N ILE A 200 11.71 -0.70 -21.89
CA ILE A 200 12.05 -2.07 -21.49
C ILE A 200 13.56 -2.25 -21.44
N GLN A 201 14.30 -1.75 -22.43
CA GLN A 201 15.77 -1.80 -22.41
C GLN A 201 16.36 -1.07 -21.20
N ARG A 202 15.81 0.11 -20.88
CA ARG A 202 16.22 0.90 -19.71
C ARG A 202 15.94 0.16 -18.41
N LEU A 203 14.76 -0.46 -18.26
CA LEU A 203 14.25 -0.88 -16.96
C LEU A 203 14.42 -2.37 -16.63
N GLN A 204 14.57 -3.25 -17.63
CA GLN A 204 14.57 -4.71 -17.43
C GLN A 204 15.67 -5.25 -16.51
N HIS A 205 16.75 -4.50 -16.30
CA HIS A 205 17.87 -4.90 -15.45
C HIS A 205 17.58 -4.70 -13.94
N HIS A 206 16.58 -3.89 -13.58
CA HIS A 206 16.21 -3.64 -12.19
C HIS A 206 15.54 -4.86 -11.54
N PRO A 207 16.11 -5.45 -10.47
CA PRO A 207 15.46 -6.54 -9.75
C PRO A 207 14.10 -6.14 -9.15
N SER A 208 13.86 -4.86 -8.86
CA SER A 208 12.57 -4.38 -8.37
C SER A 208 11.40 -4.63 -9.34
N VAL A 209 11.55 -4.35 -10.64
CA VAL A 209 10.46 -4.55 -11.62
C VAL A 209 9.99 -6.00 -11.58
N ALA A 210 8.71 -6.26 -11.33
CA ALA A 210 8.17 -7.61 -11.11
C ALA A 210 7.30 -8.09 -12.26
N ILE A 211 6.58 -7.18 -12.90
CA ILE A 211 5.62 -7.43 -13.97
C ILE A 211 5.52 -6.21 -14.88
N TRP A 212 5.21 -6.45 -16.15
CA TRP A 212 4.83 -5.44 -17.11
C TRP A 212 3.32 -5.50 -17.34
N ALA A 213 2.63 -4.36 -17.32
CA ALA A 213 1.20 -4.27 -17.59
C ALA A 213 0.93 -3.31 -18.75
N GLY A 214 0.02 -3.68 -19.65
CA GLY A 214 -0.22 -2.92 -20.88
C GLY A 214 -0.88 -1.56 -20.68
N ASN A 215 -1.75 -1.43 -19.67
CA ASN A 215 -2.47 -0.19 -19.37
C ASN A 215 -3.18 -0.25 -18.00
N ASN A 216 -3.70 0.89 -17.57
CA ASN A 216 -4.69 1.03 -16.51
C ASN A 216 -6.11 1.09 -17.08
N GLU A 217 -6.98 0.19 -16.61
CA GLU A 217 -8.44 0.16 -16.75
C GLU A 217 -9.01 0.12 -18.18
N ASN A 218 -8.22 0.09 -19.25
CA ASN A 218 -8.78 0.18 -20.59
C ASN A 218 -9.56 -1.07 -20.99
N GLU A 219 -9.22 -2.26 -20.46
CA GLU A 219 -10.05 -3.46 -20.63
C GLU A 219 -11.44 -3.26 -19.99
N ALA A 220 -11.45 -2.84 -18.72
CA ALA A 220 -12.66 -2.58 -17.96
C ALA A 220 -13.50 -1.45 -18.57
N ALA A 221 -12.87 -0.38 -19.07
CA ALA A 221 -13.53 0.74 -19.71
C ALA A 221 -14.24 0.33 -21.00
N LEU A 222 -13.60 -0.54 -21.81
CA LEU A 222 -14.18 -1.03 -23.04
C LEU A 222 -15.31 -2.04 -22.76
N ALA A 223 -15.10 -3.00 -21.86
CA ALA A 223 -16.13 -3.96 -21.46
C ALA A 223 -17.35 -3.29 -20.80
N GLY A 224 -17.09 -2.27 -19.96
CA GLY A 224 -18.09 -1.49 -19.25
C GLY A 224 -18.68 -0.32 -20.04
N ASN A 225 -18.25 -0.10 -21.28
CA ASN A 225 -18.74 0.95 -22.18
C ASN A 225 -18.64 2.38 -21.57
N TRP A 226 -17.57 2.69 -20.84
CA TRP A 226 -17.42 3.96 -20.10
C TRP A 226 -17.52 5.20 -20.99
N TYR A 227 -17.06 5.09 -22.24
CA TYR A 227 -17.02 6.20 -23.20
C TYR A 227 -18.06 6.08 -24.32
N GLY A 228 -19.08 5.21 -24.18
CA GLY A 228 -20.13 5.04 -25.19
C GLY A 228 -19.66 4.36 -26.49
N THR A 229 -18.65 3.50 -26.41
CA THR A 229 -18.04 2.75 -27.52
C THR A 229 -18.89 1.61 -28.09
N GLN A 230 -19.99 1.23 -27.44
CA GLN A 230 -20.82 0.05 -27.78
C GLN A 230 -21.21 -0.03 -29.27
N ALA A 231 -21.58 1.08 -29.89
CA ALA A 231 -22.00 1.11 -31.31
C ALA A 231 -20.86 0.75 -32.28
N ASN A 232 -19.61 0.95 -31.85
CA ASN A 232 -18.39 0.66 -32.62
C ASN A 232 -17.46 -0.29 -31.86
N PHE A 233 -18.02 -1.14 -30.99
CA PHE A 233 -17.26 -1.99 -30.07
C PHE A 233 -16.17 -2.80 -30.79
N SER A 234 -16.50 -3.40 -31.95
CA SER A 234 -15.55 -4.20 -32.72
C SER A 234 -14.32 -3.41 -33.19
N ILE A 235 -14.47 -2.11 -33.47
CA ILE A 235 -13.36 -1.23 -33.87
C ILE A 235 -12.47 -0.96 -32.65
N PHE A 236 -13.05 -0.52 -31.53
CA PHE A 236 -12.29 -0.26 -30.31
C PHE A 236 -11.60 -1.52 -29.76
N LYS A 237 -12.27 -2.69 -29.85
CA LYS A 237 -11.67 -3.97 -29.50
C LYS A 237 -10.50 -4.33 -30.42
N ALA A 238 -10.62 -4.09 -31.73
CA ALA A 238 -9.53 -4.31 -32.67
C ALA A 238 -8.34 -3.37 -32.40
N ASP A 239 -8.59 -2.09 -32.13
CA ASP A 239 -7.55 -1.10 -31.79
C ASP A 239 -6.85 -1.46 -30.46
N TYR A 240 -7.61 -1.87 -29.46
CA TYR A 240 -7.09 -2.36 -28.18
C TYR A 240 -6.13 -3.55 -28.40
N ILE A 241 -6.56 -4.56 -29.17
CA ILE A 241 -5.73 -5.74 -29.47
C ILE A 241 -4.49 -5.32 -30.26
N LYS A 242 -4.65 -4.50 -31.30
CA LYS A 242 -3.53 -4.06 -32.15
C LYS A 242 -2.46 -3.32 -31.33
N LEU A 243 -2.87 -2.50 -30.36
CA LEU A 243 -1.96 -1.76 -29.48
C LEU A 243 -1.33 -2.67 -28.42
N TYR A 244 -2.12 -3.26 -27.52
CA TYR A 244 -1.59 -3.94 -26.33
C TYR A 244 -1.05 -5.33 -26.63
N VAL A 245 -1.66 -6.06 -27.57
CA VAL A 245 -1.33 -7.47 -27.86
C VAL A 245 -0.43 -7.60 -29.08
N ASP A 246 -0.72 -6.91 -30.19
CA ASP A 246 0.06 -7.11 -31.42
C ASP A 246 1.31 -6.23 -31.47
N THR A 247 1.34 -5.10 -30.73
CA THR A 247 2.46 -4.15 -30.73
C THR A 247 3.27 -4.23 -29.43
N ILE A 248 2.66 -3.99 -28.26
CA ILE A 248 3.39 -3.87 -26.99
C ILE A 248 3.91 -5.22 -26.49
N GLN A 249 3.03 -6.22 -26.38
CA GLN A 249 3.39 -7.54 -25.84
C GLN A 249 4.58 -8.22 -26.55
N PRO A 250 4.69 -8.25 -27.89
CA PRO A 250 5.79 -8.93 -28.58
C PRO A 250 7.12 -8.19 -28.39
N ILE A 251 7.10 -6.87 -28.26
CA ILE A 251 8.29 -6.07 -27.95
C ILE A 251 8.82 -6.44 -26.57
N ILE A 252 7.94 -6.46 -25.56
CA ILE A 252 8.30 -6.84 -24.19
C ILE A 252 8.84 -8.27 -24.15
N GLN A 253 8.14 -9.24 -24.71
CA GLN A 253 8.54 -10.65 -24.71
C GLN A 253 9.84 -10.92 -25.48
N LYS A 254 10.16 -10.08 -26.48
CA LYS A 254 11.43 -10.15 -27.20
C LYS A 254 12.59 -9.66 -26.34
N LEU A 255 12.40 -8.56 -25.61
CA LEU A 255 13.44 -7.88 -24.84
C LEU A 255 13.65 -8.50 -23.45
N ASP A 256 12.56 -8.78 -22.73
CA ASP A 256 12.56 -9.36 -21.38
C ASP A 256 11.72 -10.65 -21.31
N LYS A 257 12.42 -11.79 -21.28
CA LYS A 257 11.81 -13.12 -21.12
C LYS A 257 11.73 -13.59 -19.67
N THR A 258 12.11 -12.74 -18.72
CA THR A 258 12.28 -13.11 -17.31
C THR A 258 11.09 -12.71 -16.43
N ARG A 259 10.19 -11.86 -16.94
CA ARG A 259 9.01 -11.36 -16.25
C ARG A 259 7.73 -11.67 -17.03
N SER A 260 6.61 -11.67 -16.31
CA SER A 260 5.28 -11.81 -16.89
C SER A 260 4.80 -10.49 -17.50
N TYR A 261 3.88 -10.59 -18.46
CA TYR A 261 3.12 -9.47 -19.01
C TYR A 261 1.62 -9.72 -18.79
N VAL A 262 0.88 -8.68 -18.44
CA VAL A 262 -0.60 -8.67 -18.43
C VAL A 262 -1.10 -7.52 -19.30
N THR A 263 -2.24 -7.70 -19.96
CA THR A 263 -2.74 -6.72 -20.93
C THR A 263 -3.32 -5.46 -20.28
N SER A 264 -3.97 -5.58 -19.12
CA SER A 264 -4.61 -4.48 -18.38
C SER A 264 -4.61 -4.75 -16.88
N SER A 265 -5.04 -3.74 -16.11
CA SER A 265 -5.27 -3.75 -14.66
C SER A 265 -6.51 -2.87 -14.40
N PRO A 266 -7.67 -3.40 -13.96
CA PRO A 266 -7.91 -4.80 -13.65
C PRO A 266 -8.09 -5.63 -14.93
N SER A 267 -7.74 -6.90 -14.84
CA SER A 267 -7.94 -7.88 -15.90
C SER A 267 -8.13 -9.27 -15.29
N ASN A 268 -8.84 -10.18 -15.97
CA ASN A 268 -8.90 -11.60 -15.58
C ASN A 268 -7.63 -12.37 -15.99
N GLY A 269 -6.60 -11.68 -16.51
CA GLY A 269 -5.32 -12.26 -16.89
C GLY A 269 -5.46 -13.28 -18.01
N GLN A 270 -5.00 -14.52 -17.78
CA GLN A 270 -5.12 -15.59 -18.77
C GLN A 270 -6.56 -15.91 -19.16
N GLU A 271 -7.55 -15.61 -18.32
CA GLU A 271 -8.95 -15.80 -18.69
C GLU A 271 -9.42 -14.72 -19.66
N SER A 272 -9.01 -13.45 -19.47
CA SER A 272 -9.23 -12.39 -20.45
C SER A 272 -8.63 -12.75 -21.81
N GLU A 273 -7.41 -13.31 -21.84
CA GLU A 273 -6.79 -13.78 -23.09
C GLU A 273 -7.65 -14.85 -23.81
N LYS A 274 -8.19 -15.82 -23.07
CA LYS A 274 -9.09 -16.84 -23.63
C LYS A 274 -10.40 -16.26 -24.16
N GLU A 275 -10.89 -15.19 -23.55
CA GLU A 275 -12.10 -14.45 -23.96
C GLU A 275 -11.81 -13.46 -25.12
N GLY A 276 -10.60 -13.48 -25.68
CA GLY A 276 -10.18 -12.59 -26.75
C GLY A 276 -9.86 -11.19 -26.23
N TYR A 277 -9.09 -11.14 -25.14
CA TYR A 277 -8.45 -9.98 -24.49
C TYR A 277 -9.36 -8.93 -23.84
N ILE A 278 -10.66 -9.03 -24.04
CA ILE A 278 -11.67 -8.20 -23.36
C ILE A 278 -12.63 -9.17 -22.69
N ALA A 279 -12.49 -9.37 -21.38
CA ALA A 279 -13.36 -10.26 -20.63
C ALA A 279 -14.80 -9.72 -20.58
N HIS A 280 -15.77 -10.64 -20.45
CA HIS A 280 -17.18 -10.29 -20.25
C HIS A 280 -17.39 -9.54 -18.92
N ASN A 281 -16.60 -9.89 -17.90
CA ASN A 281 -16.53 -9.17 -16.63
C ASN A 281 -15.07 -9.10 -16.15
N PRO A 282 -14.36 -7.99 -16.42
CA PRO A 282 -12.99 -7.78 -15.93
C PRO A 282 -12.86 -7.60 -14.41
N TYR A 283 -13.99 -7.54 -13.69
CA TYR A 283 -14.06 -7.43 -12.22
C TYR A 283 -14.41 -8.78 -11.55
N ASP A 284 -14.18 -9.92 -12.22
CA ASP A 284 -14.52 -11.23 -11.67
C ASP A 284 -13.50 -11.66 -10.60
N GLY A 285 -13.93 -11.69 -9.33
CA GLY A 285 -13.07 -12.00 -8.18
C GLY A 285 -12.45 -13.41 -8.17
N ARG A 286 -12.80 -14.28 -9.13
CA ARG A 286 -12.23 -15.62 -9.30
C ARG A 286 -10.92 -15.65 -10.09
N TYR A 287 -10.61 -14.58 -10.82
CA TYR A 287 -9.44 -14.46 -11.69
C TYR A 287 -8.67 -13.17 -11.39
N GLY A 288 -7.48 -13.05 -11.98
CA GLY A 288 -6.91 -11.73 -12.22
C GLY A 288 -6.69 -10.82 -11.02
N ASP A 289 -6.87 -9.53 -11.25
CA ASP A 289 -6.84 -8.48 -10.25
C ASP A 289 -8.11 -7.61 -10.32
N LEU A 290 -8.36 -6.83 -9.25
CA LEU A 290 -9.59 -6.06 -9.05
C LEU A 290 -9.28 -4.62 -8.63
N HIS A 291 -9.99 -3.68 -9.24
CA HIS A 291 -10.13 -2.30 -8.75
C HIS A 291 -11.51 -2.13 -8.14
N TRP A 292 -11.61 -1.69 -6.89
CA TRP A 292 -12.90 -1.50 -6.22
C TRP A 292 -12.95 -0.22 -5.38
N TYR A 293 -13.97 0.60 -5.66
CA TYR A 293 -14.21 1.88 -4.99
C TYR A 293 -15.67 1.97 -4.56
N GLU A 294 -15.91 2.34 -3.30
CA GLU A 294 -17.25 2.41 -2.71
C GLU A 294 -17.36 3.63 -1.77
N TYR A 295 -18.13 4.64 -2.19
CA TYR A 295 -18.24 5.94 -1.50
C TYR A 295 -19.60 6.14 -0.80
N THR A 296 -20.50 5.17 -0.92
CA THR A 296 -21.88 5.26 -0.44
C THR A 296 -22.13 4.39 0.79
N LEU A 297 -21.38 3.29 0.95
CA LEU A 297 -21.53 2.35 2.06
C LEU A 297 -20.51 2.59 3.19
N ASN A 298 -20.79 2.01 4.37
CA ASN A 298 -19.90 2.12 5.52
C ASN A 298 -18.72 1.14 5.42
N LEU A 299 -17.57 1.62 4.97
CA LEU A 299 -16.33 0.84 4.84
C LEU A 299 -15.65 0.44 6.16
N TRP A 300 -16.18 0.85 7.33
CA TRP A 300 -15.77 0.26 8.61
C TRP A 300 -16.41 -1.13 8.82
N LYS A 301 -17.15 -1.64 7.84
CA LYS A 301 -17.78 -2.97 7.87
C LYS A 301 -17.15 -3.87 6.80
N SER A 302 -16.31 -4.81 7.23
CA SER A 302 -15.65 -5.76 6.30
C SER A 302 -16.59 -6.65 5.47
N ALA A 303 -17.88 -6.74 5.82
CA ALA A 303 -18.84 -7.60 5.14
C ALA A 303 -19.19 -7.15 3.71
N ILE A 304 -18.89 -5.90 3.34
CA ILE A 304 -19.11 -5.37 1.98
C ILE A 304 -17.89 -5.48 1.08
N VAL A 305 -16.72 -5.81 1.67
CA VAL A 305 -15.46 -5.87 0.92
C VAL A 305 -15.52 -7.07 -0.02
N PRO A 306 -15.30 -6.89 -1.33
CA PRO A 306 -15.34 -7.99 -2.28
C PRO A 306 -14.20 -8.97 -2.01
N LYS A 307 -14.38 -10.21 -2.47
CA LYS A 307 -13.30 -11.20 -2.46
C LYS A 307 -12.69 -11.26 -3.85
N THR A 308 -11.37 -11.20 -3.92
CA THR A 308 -10.62 -11.21 -5.18
C THR A 308 -9.33 -12.02 -5.03
N ARG A 309 -8.69 -12.38 -6.14
CA ARG A 309 -7.33 -12.95 -6.13
C ARG A 309 -6.28 -11.90 -5.81
N PHE A 310 -6.48 -10.66 -6.25
CA PHE A 310 -5.53 -9.58 -6.05
C PHE A 310 -6.27 -8.24 -6.10
N ALA A 311 -6.21 -7.44 -5.05
CA ALA A 311 -6.74 -6.09 -5.05
C ALA A 311 -5.62 -5.13 -5.46
N SER A 312 -5.63 -4.66 -6.71
CA SER A 312 -4.61 -3.79 -7.29
C SER A 312 -4.95 -2.30 -7.16
N GLU A 313 -6.22 -1.96 -6.94
CA GLU A 313 -6.66 -0.64 -6.49
C GLU A 313 -7.88 -0.70 -5.58
N TYR A 314 -7.86 0.13 -4.54
CA TYR A 314 -9.01 0.44 -3.69
C TYR A 314 -8.66 1.63 -2.79
N GLY A 315 -9.59 2.54 -2.54
CA GLY A 315 -9.24 3.79 -1.86
C GLY A 315 -10.42 4.60 -1.35
N ILE A 316 -10.16 5.42 -0.32
CA ILE A 316 -11.04 6.50 0.13
C ILE A 316 -10.26 7.81 0.26
N MET A 317 -10.94 8.94 0.00
CA MET A 317 -10.34 10.26 0.06
C MET A 317 -10.16 10.78 1.48
N SER A 318 -9.12 11.59 1.66
CA SER A 318 -8.97 12.49 2.79
C SER A 318 -8.34 13.81 2.34
N LEU A 319 -8.39 14.82 3.19
CA LEU A 319 -7.58 16.01 2.99
C LEU A 319 -6.15 15.80 3.54
N PRO A 320 -5.14 16.47 2.96
CA PRO A 320 -3.83 16.61 3.59
C PRO A 320 -3.89 17.58 4.78
N SER A 321 -2.83 17.61 5.59
CA SER A 321 -2.72 18.49 6.75
C SER A 321 -2.84 19.97 6.38
N LEU A 322 -3.24 20.81 7.34
CA LEU A 322 -3.27 22.27 7.13
C LEU A 322 -1.91 22.83 6.72
N GLU A 323 -0.81 22.23 7.20
CA GLU A 323 0.55 22.62 6.82
C GLU A 323 0.79 22.45 5.33
N SER A 324 0.25 21.40 4.69
CA SER A 324 0.35 21.25 3.24
C SER A 324 -0.28 22.43 2.49
N PHE A 325 -1.33 23.04 3.04
CA PHE A 325 -1.99 24.19 2.40
C PHE A 325 -1.34 25.54 2.73
N SER A 326 -0.47 25.65 3.75
CA SER A 326 -0.06 26.93 4.32
C SER A 326 0.60 27.89 3.34
N ASN A 327 1.26 27.38 2.30
CA ASN A 327 1.98 28.19 1.32
C ASN A 327 1.12 28.59 0.11
N ILE A 328 -0.16 28.15 0.07
CA ILE A 328 -1.07 28.40 -1.05
C ILE A 328 -2.44 28.97 -0.60
N THR A 329 -2.63 29.25 0.69
CA THR A 329 -3.90 29.74 1.26
C THR A 329 -3.74 31.10 1.95
N LEU A 330 -4.74 31.96 1.81
CA LEU A 330 -5.03 33.07 2.73
C LEU A 330 -5.98 32.61 3.86
N PRO A 331 -6.12 33.35 4.97
CA PRO A 331 -7.02 32.97 6.06
C PRO A 331 -8.48 32.71 5.62
N GLU A 332 -8.99 33.47 4.66
CA GLU A 332 -10.31 33.31 4.06
C GLU A 332 -10.49 32.03 3.24
N ASP A 333 -9.38 31.44 2.78
CA ASP A 333 -9.42 30.18 2.01
C ASP A 333 -9.60 28.95 2.91
N LEU A 334 -9.40 29.08 4.22
CA LEU A 334 -9.41 27.99 5.21
C LEU A 334 -10.84 27.55 5.59
N SER A 335 -11.68 27.32 4.59
CA SER A 335 -13.02 26.76 4.69
C SER A 335 -13.24 25.75 3.57
N LEU A 336 -13.99 24.68 3.85
CA LEU A 336 -14.32 23.65 2.84
C LEU A 336 -15.08 24.23 1.64
N SER A 337 -15.84 25.31 1.86
CA SER A 337 -16.65 25.96 0.82
C SER A 337 -15.94 27.13 0.14
N SER A 338 -14.66 27.39 0.44
CA SER A 338 -13.90 28.44 -0.24
C SER A 338 -13.69 28.08 -1.71
N GLU A 339 -13.54 29.09 -2.56
CA GLU A 339 -13.29 28.89 -3.99
C GLU A 339 -12.01 28.08 -4.21
N LEU A 340 -10.95 28.38 -3.44
CA LEU A 340 -9.70 27.62 -3.50
C LEU A 340 -9.92 26.15 -3.15
N MET A 341 -10.54 25.83 -2.00
CA MET A 341 -10.73 24.44 -1.58
C MET A 341 -11.64 23.67 -2.54
N MET A 342 -12.66 24.32 -3.11
CA MET A 342 -13.51 23.73 -4.15
C MET A 342 -12.74 23.48 -5.44
N SER A 343 -11.88 24.40 -5.88
CA SER A 343 -11.04 24.20 -7.07
C SER A 343 -10.01 23.09 -6.90
N ARG A 344 -9.54 22.81 -5.68
CA ARG A 344 -8.62 21.70 -5.39
C ARG A 344 -9.29 20.33 -5.39
N GLN A 345 -10.61 20.26 -5.26
CA GLN A 345 -11.34 19.00 -5.28
C GLN A 345 -11.63 18.56 -6.73
N HIS A 346 -10.91 17.55 -7.20
CA HIS A 346 -11.02 17.04 -8.57
C HIS A 346 -11.86 15.75 -8.69
N HIS A 347 -12.39 15.24 -7.59
CA HIS A 347 -13.36 14.15 -7.60
C HIS A 347 -14.79 14.69 -7.54
N LEU A 348 -15.64 14.20 -8.45
CA LEU A 348 -17.04 14.57 -8.51
C LEU A 348 -17.75 14.23 -7.19
N GLY A 349 -18.25 15.25 -6.49
CA GLY A 349 -18.95 15.06 -5.21
C GLY A 349 -18.02 14.71 -4.03
N GLY A 350 -16.71 14.89 -4.15
CA GLY A 350 -15.76 14.38 -3.15
C GLY A 350 -15.97 14.89 -1.71
N TYR A 351 -16.28 16.18 -1.50
CA TYR A 351 -16.62 16.67 -0.16
C TYR A 351 -17.90 16.07 0.40
N MET A 352 -18.92 15.89 -0.45
CA MET A 352 -20.19 15.29 -0.06
C MET A 352 -20.00 13.83 0.36
N GLN A 353 -19.22 13.06 -0.42
CA GLN A 353 -18.87 11.67 -0.09
C GLN A 353 -18.11 11.60 1.24
N MET A 354 -17.04 12.39 1.42
CA MET A 354 -16.28 12.43 2.68
C MET A 354 -17.18 12.77 3.89
N ILE A 355 -18.11 13.72 3.73
CA ILE A 355 -19.08 14.08 4.78
C ILE A 355 -19.93 12.85 5.15
N PHE A 356 -20.50 12.14 4.18
CA PHE A 356 -21.33 10.96 4.43
C PHE A 356 -20.53 9.82 5.08
N GLU A 357 -19.33 9.56 4.57
CA GLU A 357 -18.46 8.51 5.09
C GLU A 357 -18.05 8.77 6.55
N ILE A 358 -17.61 9.99 6.87
CA ILE A 358 -17.31 10.42 8.25
C ILE A 358 -18.55 10.22 9.13
N GLN A 359 -19.71 10.67 8.66
CA GLN A 359 -20.94 10.63 9.43
C GLN A 359 -21.42 9.21 9.72
N TYR A 360 -21.01 8.16 9.00
CA TYR A 360 -21.40 6.79 9.37
C TYR A 360 -20.98 6.44 10.80
N ASN A 361 -19.75 6.78 11.17
CA ASN A 361 -19.14 6.30 12.40
C ASN A 361 -18.77 7.43 13.37
N LEU A 362 -18.51 8.64 12.88
CA LEU A 362 -18.00 9.76 13.65
C LEU A 362 -19.02 10.88 13.76
N TYR A 363 -18.83 11.73 14.78
CA TYR A 363 -19.61 12.95 14.92
C TYR A 363 -18.96 14.06 14.08
N LEU A 364 -19.72 14.61 13.15
CA LEU A 364 -19.32 15.76 12.35
C LEU A 364 -20.13 16.99 12.80
N PRO A 365 -19.50 18.01 13.40
CA PRO A 365 -20.19 19.27 13.74
C PRO A 365 -20.77 19.96 12.50
N VAL A 366 -21.90 20.67 12.67
CA VAL A 366 -22.54 21.41 11.57
C VAL A 366 -21.62 22.51 11.00
N ASN A 367 -20.93 23.24 11.89
CA ASN A 367 -19.97 24.29 11.53
C ASN A 367 -18.54 23.81 11.84
N VAL A 368 -18.15 22.70 11.23
CA VAL A 368 -16.81 22.13 11.39
C VAL A 368 -15.77 23.04 10.75
N ASP A 369 -14.70 23.35 11.48
CA ASP A 369 -13.54 24.05 10.92
C ASP A 369 -12.70 23.11 10.04
N LEU A 370 -11.89 23.68 9.14
CA LEU A 370 -11.12 22.89 8.16
C LEU A 370 -10.14 21.93 8.84
N ASP A 371 -9.48 22.33 9.94
CA ASP A 371 -8.53 21.48 10.67
C ASP A 371 -9.21 20.23 11.25
N THR A 372 -10.37 20.43 11.89
CA THR A 372 -11.18 19.33 12.42
C THR A 372 -11.72 18.45 11.29
N PHE A 373 -12.13 19.01 10.15
CA PHE A 373 -12.57 18.22 9.00
C PHE A 373 -11.43 17.37 8.42
N ILE A 374 -10.22 17.93 8.27
CA ILE A 374 -9.03 17.21 7.84
C ILE A 374 -8.81 16.01 8.76
N TYR A 375 -8.77 16.24 10.07
CA TYR A 375 -8.57 15.19 11.06
C TYR A 375 -9.63 14.08 10.97
N LEU A 376 -10.92 14.42 10.87
CA LEU A 376 -12.00 13.44 10.74
C LEU A 376 -11.94 12.68 9.41
N SER A 377 -11.59 13.35 8.30
CA SER A 377 -11.42 12.71 6.99
C SER A 377 -10.28 11.70 7.00
N GLN A 378 -9.16 12.02 7.66
CA GLN A 378 -8.03 11.09 7.80
C GLN A 378 -8.34 9.91 8.72
N ILE A 379 -9.13 10.10 9.79
CA ILE A 379 -9.62 8.97 10.60
C ILE A 379 -10.47 8.04 9.74
N ASN A 380 -11.43 8.59 9.00
CA ASN A 380 -12.31 7.80 8.16
C ASN A 380 -11.51 7.01 7.11
N GLN A 381 -10.60 7.69 6.39
CA GLN A 381 -9.72 7.06 5.42
C GLN A 381 -8.90 5.92 6.06
N ALA A 382 -8.21 6.18 7.18
CA ALA A 382 -7.37 5.18 7.84
C ALA A 382 -8.16 3.94 8.28
N MET A 383 -9.36 4.13 8.87
CA MET A 383 -10.20 3.04 9.33
C MET A 383 -10.85 2.25 8.20
N SER A 384 -11.26 2.91 7.12
CA SER A 384 -11.81 2.26 5.93
C SER A 384 -10.76 1.37 5.26
N ILE A 385 -9.58 1.92 4.98
CA ILE A 385 -8.49 1.16 4.33
C ILE A 385 -7.92 0.08 5.24
N LYS A 386 -7.84 0.30 6.56
CA LYS A 386 -7.54 -0.76 7.53
C LYS A 386 -8.52 -1.91 7.40
N THR A 387 -9.82 -1.61 7.43
CA THR A 387 -10.88 -2.64 7.41
C THR A 387 -10.83 -3.46 6.13
N GLU A 388 -10.66 -2.78 5.00
CA GLU A 388 -10.60 -3.39 3.67
C GLU A 388 -9.33 -4.21 3.47
N THR A 389 -8.15 -3.63 3.75
CA THR A 389 -6.86 -4.31 3.62
C THR A 389 -6.77 -5.55 4.53
N GLU A 390 -7.24 -5.42 5.77
CA GLU A 390 -7.31 -6.58 6.66
C GLU A 390 -8.24 -7.68 6.12
N SER A 391 -9.33 -7.32 5.42
CA SER A 391 -10.19 -8.29 4.75
C SER A 391 -9.46 -9.05 3.67
N TYR A 392 -8.77 -8.36 2.77
CA TYR A 392 -7.95 -9.00 1.73
C TYR A 392 -6.88 -9.91 2.34
N ARG A 393 -6.20 -9.48 3.40
CA ARG A 393 -5.19 -10.32 4.05
C ARG A 393 -5.79 -11.56 4.73
N ARG A 394 -7.02 -11.49 5.28
CA ARG A 394 -7.72 -12.65 5.87
C ARG A 394 -8.09 -13.70 4.82
N GLU A 395 -8.47 -13.28 3.62
CA GLU A 395 -8.92 -14.19 2.56
C GLU A 395 -7.78 -14.91 1.82
N ARG A 396 -6.52 -14.69 2.22
CA ARG A 396 -5.32 -15.30 1.63
C ARG A 396 -5.34 -16.83 1.55
N SER A 397 -5.98 -17.48 2.52
CA SER A 397 -5.92 -18.94 2.69
C SER A 397 -7.27 -19.63 2.51
N SER A 398 -8.32 -18.89 2.15
CA SER A 398 -9.68 -19.40 1.98
C SER A 398 -10.18 -19.20 0.57
N VAL A 399 -10.98 -20.15 0.10
CA VAL A 399 -11.78 -20.03 -1.12
C VAL A 399 -13.21 -20.42 -0.78
N ASP A 400 -14.18 -19.67 -1.27
CA ASP A 400 -15.58 -19.93 -0.96
C ASP A 400 -16.30 -20.80 -2.02
N SER A 401 -17.61 -20.95 -1.82
CA SER A 401 -18.47 -21.72 -2.73
C SER A 401 -18.60 -21.11 -4.12
N ALA A 402 -18.44 -19.79 -4.29
CA ALA A 402 -18.40 -19.15 -5.59
C ALA A 402 -17.02 -19.31 -6.27
N GLY A 403 -15.97 -19.57 -5.47
CA GLY A 403 -14.60 -19.71 -5.92
C GLY A 403 -13.75 -18.47 -5.66
N GLU A 404 -14.27 -17.48 -4.96
CA GLU A 404 -13.57 -16.24 -4.65
C GLU A 404 -12.74 -16.40 -3.36
N GLY A 405 -11.71 -15.57 -3.21
CA GLY A 405 -10.73 -15.64 -2.12
C GLY A 405 -9.32 -15.95 -2.62
N LEU A 406 -8.48 -16.58 -1.81
CA LEU A 406 -7.04 -16.77 -2.06
C LEU A 406 -6.36 -15.47 -2.45
N THR A 407 -6.75 -14.38 -1.78
CA THR A 407 -6.24 -13.04 -2.07
C THR A 407 -4.74 -12.98 -1.76
N MET A 408 -3.94 -12.57 -2.73
CA MET A 408 -2.48 -12.57 -2.64
C MET A 408 -1.86 -11.21 -2.96
N GLY A 409 -2.68 -10.16 -3.02
CA GLY A 409 -2.21 -8.79 -3.12
C GLY A 409 -3.24 -7.78 -2.64
N ALA A 410 -2.74 -6.70 -2.05
CA ALA A 410 -3.50 -5.56 -1.60
C ALA A 410 -2.67 -4.28 -1.81
N LEU A 411 -2.96 -3.58 -2.91
CA LEU A 411 -2.34 -2.32 -3.31
C LEU A 411 -3.40 -1.21 -3.27
N TYR A 412 -3.43 -0.41 -2.20
CA TYR A 412 -4.43 0.65 -2.11
C TYR A 412 -4.12 1.82 -3.07
N TRP A 413 -5.16 2.49 -3.54
CA TRP A 413 -5.07 3.78 -4.21
C TRP A 413 -5.15 4.88 -3.14
N GLN A 414 -4.16 5.75 -2.96
CA GLN A 414 -2.84 5.82 -3.62
C GLN A 414 -1.73 6.10 -2.58
N LEU A 415 -0.45 5.97 -2.96
CA LEU A 415 0.67 6.20 -2.05
C LEU A 415 0.83 7.70 -1.73
N ASN A 416 1.10 8.50 -2.76
CA ASN A 416 1.62 9.86 -2.71
C ASN A 416 0.73 10.85 -3.47
N ASP A 417 0.99 12.15 -3.30
CA ASP A 417 0.34 13.24 -4.02
C ASP A 417 1.25 13.89 -5.06
N VAL A 418 0.64 14.41 -6.13
CA VAL A 418 1.30 15.19 -7.19
C VAL A 418 1.26 16.71 -6.92
N TRP A 419 0.32 17.15 -6.07
CA TRP A 419 0.11 18.54 -5.66
C TRP A 419 -0.81 18.61 -4.41
N GLN A 420 -0.99 19.79 -3.82
CA GLN A 420 -1.78 19.96 -2.59
C GLN A 420 -3.30 19.97 -2.85
N ALA A 421 -3.94 18.81 -2.70
CA ALA A 421 -5.38 18.64 -2.90
C ALA A 421 -5.94 17.50 -2.04
N PRO A 422 -7.27 17.43 -1.83
CA PRO A 422 -7.90 16.20 -1.36
C PRO A 422 -7.61 15.05 -2.32
N SER A 423 -7.24 13.90 -1.78
CA SER A 423 -6.85 12.73 -2.57
C SER A 423 -6.98 11.46 -1.74
N TRP A 424 -6.71 10.32 -2.37
CA TRP A 424 -6.63 9.02 -1.72
C TRP A 424 -5.24 8.71 -1.15
N SER A 425 -4.32 9.68 -1.18
CA SER A 425 -2.93 9.45 -0.77
C SER A 425 -2.84 9.11 0.72
N SER A 426 -1.78 8.39 1.09
CA SER A 426 -1.32 8.23 2.47
C SER A 426 -0.15 9.16 2.82
N LEU A 427 0.59 9.62 1.81
CA LEU A 427 1.68 10.57 1.90
C LEU A 427 1.27 11.86 1.19
N GLU A 428 1.39 12.98 1.90
CA GLU A 428 1.17 14.32 1.34
C GLU A 428 2.27 14.68 0.34
N LEU A 429 2.12 15.79 -0.40
CA LEU A 429 3.09 16.22 -1.43
C LEU A 429 4.55 16.28 -0.94
N SER A 430 4.76 16.72 0.31
CA SER A 430 6.09 16.81 0.90
C SER A 430 6.66 15.45 1.35
N GLY A 431 5.87 14.38 1.29
CA GLY A 431 6.15 13.08 1.91
C GLY A 431 5.75 12.99 3.37
N LYS A 432 5.07 14.00 3.93
CA LYS A 432 4.50 13.96 5.28
C LYS A 432 3.43 12.86 5.38
N TRP A 433 3.45 12.09 6.45
CA TRP A 433 2.53 10.97 6.64
C TRP A 433 1.15 11.44 7.10
N LYS A 434 0.11 11.08 6.36
CA LYS A 434 -1.28 11.13 6.86
C LYS A 434 -1.52 9.98 7.85
N MET A 435 -2.63 10.04 8.57
CA MET A 435 -3.04 8.97 9.50
C MET A 435 -3.06 7.58 8.84
N LEU A 436 -3.49 7.50 7.58
CA LEU A 436 -3.50 6.24 6.82
C LEU A 436 -2.13 5.57 6.77
N HIS A 437 -1.03 6.31 6.61
CA HIS A 437 0.30 5.70 6.48
C HIS A 437 0.76 5.04 7.78
N TYR A 438 0.41 5.61 8.94
CA TYR A 438 0.66 4.98 10.23
C TYR A 438 -0.16 3.70 10.41
N PHE A 439 -1.43 3.70 9.97
CA PHE A 439 -2.24 2.49 9.96
C PHE A 439 -1.68 1.43 9.00
N ALA A 440 -1.07 1.84 7.89
CA ALA A 440 -0.44 0.92 6.95
C ALA A 440 0.73 0.14 7.56
N VAL A 441 1.54 0.80 8.40
CA VAL A 441 2.58 0.11 9.20
C VAL A 441 1.97 -1.08 9.95
N ASP A 442 0.83 -0.85 10.61
CA ASP A 442 0.16 -1.86 11.44
C ASP A 442 -0.53 -2.94 10.60
N PHE A 443 -1.40 -2.55 9.66
CA PHE A 443 -2.18 -3.54 8.90
C PHE A 443 -1.35 -4.30 7.86
N PHE A 444 -0.14 -3.85 7.53
CA PHE A 444 0.84 -4.61 6.73
C PHE A 444 1.92 -5.30 7.57
N ALA A 445 1.84 -5.25 8.90
CA ALA A 445 2.79 -5.94 9.77
C ALA A 445 2.89 -7.44 9.41
N PRO A 446 4.09 -8.06 9.52
CA PRO A 446 4.29 -9.47 9.17
C PRO A 446 3.44 -10.45 9.99
N VAL A 447 3.03 -10.06 11.19
CA VAL A 447 2.06 -10.80 12.01
C VAL A 447 1.02 -9.80 12.50
N LEU A 448 -0.26 -10.14 12.31
CA LEU A 448 -1.38 -9.26 12.67
C LEU A 448 -2.55 -10.08 13.20
N VAL A 449 -3.13 -9.65 14.33
CA VAL A 449 -4.47 -10.08 14.74
C VAL A 449 -5.49 -9.20 14.03
N SER A 450 -6.46 -9.80 13.35
CA SER A 450 -7.47 -9.12 12.54
C SER A 450 -8.87 -9.55 12.97
N PRO A 451 -9.52 -8.76 13.85
CA PRO A 451 -10.89 -8.99 14.29
C PRO A 451 -11.91 -8.42 13.30
N SER A 452 -13.06 -9.06 13.16
CA SER A 452 -14.19 -8.53 12.38
C SER A 452 -15.53 -8.88 13.02
N ILE A 453 -16.57 -8.09 12.74
CA ILE A 453 -17.95 -8.42 13.09
C ILE A 453 -18.74 -8.58 11.80
N ASN A 454 -19.38 -9.74 11.63
CA ASN A 454 -20.25 -9.99 10.49
C ASN A 454 -21.67 -9.43 10.71
N VAL A 455 -22.52 -9.57 9.69
CA VAL A 455 -23.89 -9.04 9.69
C VAL A 455 -24.81 -9.62 10.77
N ILE A 456 -24.50 -10.82 11.29
CA ILE A 456 -25.23 -11.47 12.39
C ILE A 456 -24.57 -11.25 13.76
N LYS A 457 -23.75 -10.19 13.90
CA LYS A 457 -23.06 -9.79 15.14
C LYS A 457 -22.12 -10.86 15.71
N GLN A 458 -21.52 -11.68 14.85
CA GLN A 458 -20.47 -12.60 15.28
C GLN A 458 -19.11 -11.92 15.19
N LEU A 459 -18.42 -11.81 16.32
CA LEU A 459 -17.01 -11.49 16.41
C LEU A 459 -16.21 -12.69 15.88
N ARG A 460 -15.50 -12.49 14.78
CA ARG A 460 -14.51 -13.42 14.22
C ARG A 460 -13.12 -12.87 14.50
N VAL A 461 -12.18 -13.73 14.89
CA VAL A 461 -10.79 -13.30 15.11
C VAL A 461 -9.85 -14.18 14.30
N HIS A 462 -9.08 -13.55 13.42
CA HIS A 462 -8.06 -14.21 12.63
C HIS A 462 -6.67 -13.73 13.05
N VAL A 463 -5.66 -14.59 12.90
CA VAL A 463 -4.25 -14.19 12.96
C VAL A 463 -3.61 -14.47 11.61
N ILE A 464 -2.97 -13.44 11.06
CA ILE A 464 -2.35 -13.42 9.73
C ILE A 464 -0.84 -13.46 9.90
N SER A 465 -0.15 -14.29 9.11
CA SER A 465 1.32 -14.37 9.10
C SER A 465 1.89 -14.32 7.70
N ASP A 466 2.90 -13.47 7.51
CA ASP A 466 3.82 -13.47 6.36
C ASP A 466 5.14 -14.21 6.67
N LEU A 467 5.35 -14.61 7.92
CA LEU A 467 6.60 -15.21 8.37
C LEU A 467 6.88 -16.54 7.67
N GLN A 468 8.14 -16.75 7.32
CA GLN A 468 8.64 -18.03 6.81
C GLN A 468 9.11 -18.88 7.97
N LEU A 469 8.20 -19.66 8.53
CA LEU A 469 8.46 -20.47 9.72
C LEU A 469 8.85 -21.91 9.32
N HIS A 470 10.03 -22.36 9.78
CA HIS A 470 10.45 -23.76 9.67
C HIS A 470 9.67 -24.68 10.63
N SER A 471 9.18 -24.14 11.74
CA SER A 471 8.34 -24.83 12.71
C SER A 471 7.28 -23.86 13.26
N SER A 472 6.13 -24.39 13.66
CA SER A 472 5.03 -23.57 14.17
C SER A 472 5.36 -22.94 15.53
N LEU A 473 4.83 -21.74 15.79
CA LEU A 473 5.00 -21.04 17.06
C LEU A 473 3.74 -21.18 17.93
N ASN A 474 3.90 -21.56 19.20
CA ASN A 474 2.81 -21.53 20.16
C ASN A 474 2.74 -20.15 20.80
N LEU A 475 1.59 -19.50 20.67
CA LEU A 475 1.35 -18.12 21.08
C LEU A 475 0.01 -18.03 21.83
N LEU A 476 -0.23 -16.87 22.44
CA LEU A 476 -1.49 -16.55 23.11
C LEU A 476 -2.16 -15.38 22.39
N LEU A 477 -3.43 -15.53 22.03
CA LEU A 477 -4.29 -14.40 21.71
C LEU A 477 -4.84 -13.84 23.02
N GLN A 478 -4.58 -12.58 23.29
CA GLN A 478 -5.24 -11.83 24.36
C GLN A 478 -6.42 -11.05 23.79
N ILE A 479 -7.63 -11.34 24.29
CA ILE A 479 -8.83 -10.52 24.04
C ILE A 479 -9.14 -9.75 25.33
N SER A 480 -8.94 -8.45 25.28
CA SER A 480 -9.30 -7.52 26.36
C SER A 480 -10.56 -6.74 25.98
N VAL A 481 -11.46 -6.58 26.95
CA VAL A 481 -12.64 -5.73 26.84
C VAL A 481 -12.43 -4.51 27.71
N TYR A 482 -12.57 -3.33 27.12
CA TYR A 482 -12.48 -2.06 27.82
C TYR A 482 -13.85 -1.42 27.90
N ASN A 483 -14.21 -0.92 29.07
CA ASN A 483 -15.27 0.08 29.21
C ASN A 483 -14.67 1.45 28.87
N TRP A 484 -15.41 2.28 28.14
CA TRP A 484 -14.97 3.63 27.73
C TRP A 484 -14.50 4.53 28.88
N GLN A 485 -14.95 4.27 30.10
CA GLN A 485 -14.62 5.03 31.32
C GLN A 485 -13.43 4.46 32.10
N SER A 486 -12.79 3.39 31.64
CA SER A 486 -11.73 2.69 32.38
C SER A 486 -10.45 2.53 31.56
N LEU A 487 -9.32 2.98 32.11
CA LEU A 487 -7.97 2.73 31.54
C LEU A 487 -7.44 1.32 31.85
N THR A 488 -8.19 0.51 32.59
CA THR A 488 -7.92 -0.91 32.79
C THR A 488 -8.99 -1.75 32.10
N PRO A 489 -8.61 -2.89 31.49
CA PRO A 489 -9.60 -3.78 30.88
C PRO A 489 -10.53 -4.32 31.96
N VAL A 490 -11.84 -4.33 31.69
CA VAL A 490 -12.86 -4.90 32.57
C VAL A 490 -12.93 -6.44 32.44
N SER A 491 -12.36 -6.99 31.38
CA SER A 491 -12.14 -8.43 31.21
C SER A 491 -10.95 -8.67 30.30
N THR A 492 -10.14 -9.68 30.61
CA THR A 492 -9.06 -10.17 29.73
C THR A 492 -9.11 -11.69 29.68
N GLN A 493 -9.09 -12.25 28.47
CA GLN A 493 -9.09 -13.68 28.22
C GLN A 493 -7.90 -14.05 27.33
N LEU A 494 -7.26 -15.18 27.63
CA LEU A 494 -6.11 -15.70 26.87
C LEU A 494 -6.51 -17.00 26.16
N TYR A 495 -6.28 -17.04 24.85
CA TYR A 495 -6.58 -18.19 24.01
C TYR A 495 -5.28 -18.72 23.38
N PRO A 496 -4.82 -19.92 23.74
CA PRO A 496 -3.64 -20.50 23.12
C PRO A 496 -3.91 -20.87 21.66
N PHE A 497 -2.94 -20.61 20.80
CA PHE A 497 -3.01 -21.01 19.40
C PHE A 497 -1.62 -21.29 18.82
N THR A 498 -1.61 -21.95 17.67
CA THR A 498 -0.39 -22.30 16.96
C THR A 498 -0.33 -21.51 15.65
N LEU A 499 0.64 -20.59 15.55
CA LEU A 499 0.91 -19.83 14.36
C LEU A 499 1.69 -20.69 13.35
N LYS A 500 1.15 -20.79 12.14
CA LYS A 500 1.84 -21.36 10.97
C LYS A 500 2.43 -20.24 10.13
N GLY A 501 3.50 -20.56 9.38
CA GLY A 501 4.09 -19.61 8.44
C GLY A 501 3.17 -19.34 7.25
N ALA A 502 3.25 -18.14 6.69
CA ALA A 502 2.63 -17.73 5.43
C ALA A 502 1.15 -18.15 5.27
N GLY A 503 0.28 -17.70 6.18
CA GLY A 503 -1.14 -18.07 6.14
C GLY A 503 -2.01 -17.37 7.18
N VAL A 504 -3.22 -17.88 7.35
CA VAL A 504 -4.23 -17.35 8.27
C VAL A 504 -4.71 -18.45 9.22
N VAL A 505 -4.84 -18.11 10.51
CA VAL A 505 -5.43 -18.97 11.54
C VAL A 505 -6.76 -18.35 11.98
N ASP A 506 -7.88 -19.05 11.80
CA ASP A 506 -9.17 -18.70 12.40
C ASP A 506 -9.18 -19.18 13.86
N LEU A 507 -9.33 -18.24 14.80
CA LEU A 507 -9.31 -18.51 16.24
C LEU A 507 -10.70 -18.68 16.84
N GLY A 508 -11.75 -18.49 16.05
CA GLY A 508 -13.12 -18.77 16.45
C GLY A 508 -14.09 -17.62 16.24
N SER A 509 -15.33 -17.88 16.70
CA SER A 509 -16.46 -16.99 16.55
C SER A 509 -17.21 -16.87 17.88
N TRP A 510 -17.56 -15.65 18.25
CA TRP A 510 -18.37 -15.37 19.44
C TRP A 510 -19.52 -14.43 19.08
N ASN A 511 -20.70 -14.63 19.65
CA ASN A 511 -21.74 -13.61 19.55
C ASN A 511 -21.28 -12.37 20.33
N SER A 512 -21.00 -11.27 19.62
CA SER A 512 -20.34 -10.10 20.21
C SER A 512 -21.17 -9.44 21.31
N GLU A 513 -22.49 -9.40 21.12
CA GLU A 513 -23.42 -8.84 22.08
C GLU A 513 -23.49 -9.68 23.35
N SER A 514 -23.65 -11.01 23.23
CA SER A 514 -23.69 -11.92 24.37
C SER A 514 -22.35 -11.96 25.12
N TYR A 515 -21.23 -11.90 24.40
CA TYR A 515 -19.90 -11.75 24.99
C TYR A 515 -19.88 -10.51 25.87
N LEU A 516 -20.21 -9.33 25.34
CA LEU A 516 -20.17 -8.09 26.11
C LEU A 516 -21.20 -8.06 27.25
N ARG A 517 -22.38 -8.70 27.10
CA ARG A 517 -23.36 -8.84 28.21
C ARG A 517 -22.78 -9.62 29.39
N SER A 518 -21.93 -10.61 29.13
CA SER A 518 -21.31 -11.44 30.18
C SER A 518 -20.20 -10.72 30.95
N VAL A 519 -19.69 -9.59 30.44
CA VAL A 519 -18.60 -8.84 31.06
C VAL A 519 -19.15 -7.75 31.99
N GLU A 520 -18.84 -7.87 33.28
CA GLU A 520 -19.20 -6.87 34.29
C GLU A 520 -18.70 -5.46 33.90
N GLY A 521 -19.55 -4.46 34.08
CA GLY A 521 -19.27 -3.07 33.71
C GLY A 521 -19.69 -2.72 32.28
N CYS A 522 -20.03 -3.69 31.43
CA CYS A 522 -20.55 -3.40 30.09
C CYS A 522 -22.08 -3.30 30.04
N GLN A 523 -22.85 -3.80 31.02
CA GLN A 523 -24.30 -3.99 30.89
C GLN A 523 -25.16 -2.71 30.98
N ALA A 524 -24.58 -1.57 31.33
CA ALA A 524 -25.32 -0.33 31.61
C ALA A 524 -26.28 0.08 30.47
N GLY A 525 -27.53 0.39 30.81
CA GLY A 525 -28.52 0.86 29.83
C GLY A 525 -28.95 -0.18 28.79
N GLY A 526 -28.68 -1.49 29.00
CA GLY A 526 -29.18 -2.58 28.16
C GLY A 526 -28.45 -2.78 26.81
N HIS A 527 -27.48 -1.92 26.50
CA HIS A 527 -26.74 -1.87 25.23
C HIS A 527 -25.23 -1.99 25.46
N PRO A 528 -24.71 -3.19 25.77
CA PRO A 528 -23.31 -3.36 26.14
C PRO A 528 -22.31 -3.00 25.04
N GLU A 529 -22.71 -3.15 23.78
CA GLU A 529 -21.96 -2.75 22.60
C GLU A 529 -21.68 -1.24 22.54
N LYS A 530 -22.45 -0.42 23.26
CA LYS A 530 -22.25 1.04 23.35
C LYS A 530 -21.34 1.46 24.50
N ASN A 531 -21.12 0.59 25.48
CA ASN A 531 -20.34 0.90 26.69
C ASN A 531 -18.90 0.38 26.60
N CYS A 532 -18.67 -0.64 25.79
CA CYS A 532 -17.40 -1.36 25.73
C CYS A 532 -16.94 -1.63 24.29
N PHE A 533 -15.64 -1.87 24.13
CA PHE A 533 -15.03 -2.29 22.88
C PHE A 533 -13.98 -3.38 23.12
N PHE A 534 -13.54 -4.03 22.04
CA PHE A 534 -12.54 -5.09 22.09
C PHE A 534 -11.16 -4.58 21.71
N TYR A 535 -10.14 -5.07 22.41
CA TYR A 535 -8.72 -4.81 22.20
C TYR A 535 -7.96 -6.13 22.15
N PHE A 536 -7.04 -6.26 21.21
CA PHE A 536 -6.41 -7.54 20.87
C PHE A 536 -4.89 -7.40 20.85
N SER A 537 -4.22 -8.41 21.42
CA SER A 537 -2.76 -8.54 21.39
C SER A 537 -2.39 -9.99 21.11
N ILE A 538 -1.31 -10.21 20.38
CA ILE A 538 -0.68 -11.54 20.26
C ILE A 538 0.53 -11.54 21.19
N LEU A 539 0.59 -12.51 22.09
CA LEU A 539 1.65 -12.63 23.07
C LEU A 539 2.44 -13.92 22.85
N SER A 540 3.70 -13.91 23.29
CA SER A 540 4.49 -15.13 23.48
C SER A 540 3.78 -16.10 24.43
N SER A 541 4.14 -17.38 24.39
CA SER A 541 3.53 -18.43 25.22
C SER A 541 3.64 -18.19 26.74
N ASN A 542 4.66 -17.44 27.17
CA ASN A 542 4.86 -17.00 28.55
C ASN A 542 4.27 -15.60 28.85
N ALA A 543 3.53 -15.02 27.91
CA ALA A 543 2.91 -13.69 27.98
C ALA A 543 3.89 -12.53 28.25
N SER A 544 5.19 -12.69 27.97
CA SER A 544 6.20 -11.66 28.25
C SER A 544 6.41 -10.64 27.13
N THR A 545 6.12 -11.01 25.89
CA THR A 545 6.37 -10.15 24.72
C THR A 545 5.18 -10.16 23.75
N THR A 546 4.89 -9.00 23.18
CA THR A 546 3.89 -8.85 22.11
C THR A 546 4.53 -9.14 20.75
N LEU A 547 3.80 -9.85 19.88
CA LEU A 547 4.20 -10.13 18.51
C LEU A 547 3.28 -9.41 17.53
N GLY A 548 3.83 -8.43 16.80
CA GLY A 548 3.04 -7.56 15.92
C GLY A 548 2.29 -6.45 16.67
N PRO A 549 1.56 -5.59 15.96
CA PRO A 549 0.81 -4.49 16.56
C PRO A 549 -0.44 -4.98 17.28
N ASN A 550 -0.87 -4.22 18.28
CA ASN A 550 -2.19 -4.41 18.88
C ASN A 550 -3.28 -3.99 17.88
N ASN A 551 -4.47 -4.58 18.00
CA ASN A 551 -5.61 -4.21 17.18
C ASN A 551 -6.85 -3.93 18.05
N PHE A 552 -7.85 -3.25 17.50
CA PHE A 552 -9.08 -2.91 18.19
C PHE A 552 -10.28 -3.09 17.26
N LEU A 553 -11.46 -3.23 17.89
CA LEU A 553 -12.72 -3.37 17.17
C LEU A 553 -13.82 -2.65 17.93
N PHE A 554 -14.46 -1.69 17.28
CA PHE A 554 -15.63 -1.00 17.79
C PHE A 554 -16.91 -1.74 17.38
N PRO A 555 -17.71 -2.24 18.34
CA PRO A 555 -18.95 -2.95 18.03
C PRO A 555 -20.00 -2.08 17.33
N VAL A 556 -19.98 -0.78 17.61
CA VAL A 556 -20.91 0.24 17.09
C VAL A 556 -20.16 1.48 16.61
N ALA A 557 -20.87 2.35 15.90
CA ALA A 557 -20.37 3.67 15.51
C ALA A 557 -19.96 4.50 16.75
N LEU A 558 -18.79 5.13 16.72
CA LEU A 558 -18.26 5.93 17.83
C LEU A 558 -19.16 7.12 18.19
N ARG A 559 -19.87 7.70 17.22
CA ARG A 559 -20.89 8.74 17.48
C ARG A 559 -22.07 8.27 18.35
N SER A 560 -22.21 6.97 18.56
CA SER A 560 -23.36 6.35 19.25
C SER A 560 -23.01 5.68 20.59
N ILE A 561 -21.75 5.77 21.03
CA ILE A 561 -21.32 5.19 22.31
C ILE A 561 -21.95 5.94 23.48
N ASN A 562 -22.14 5.24 24.60
CA ASN A 562 -22.59 5.84 25.84
C ASN A 562 -21.38 6.37 26.61
N SER A 563 -21.57 7.48 27.33
CA SER A 563 -20.53 8.07 28.18
C SER A 563 -19.19 8.16 27.46
N PRO A 564 -19.08 8.94 26.38
CA PRO A 564 -17.82 9.09 25.66
C PRO A 564 -16.72 9.60 26.59
N PRO A 565 -15.48 9.07 26.48
CA PRO A 565 -14.38 9.53 27.31
C PRO A 565 -14.01 10.98 26.97
N LYS A 566 -13.50 11.70 27.97
CA LYS A 566 -12.98 13.07 27.82
C LYS A 566 -11.53 13.08 28.26
N ALA A 567 -10.66 12.59 27.40
CA ALA A 567 -9.24 12.48 27.69
C ALA A 567 -8.56 13.86 27.67
N ASN A 568 -7.82 14.15 28.74
CA ASN A 568 -6.82 15.20 28.80
C ASN A 568 -5.44 14.58 28.50
N ILE A 569 -4.93 14.81 27.29
CA ILE A 569 -3.63 14.28 26.87
C ILE A 569 -2.55 15.33 27.07
N GLN A 570 -1.46 14.94 27.72
CA GLN A 570 -0.34 15.84 28.02
C GLN A 570 0.98 15.24 27.57
N VAL A 571 1.90 16.11 27.11
CA VAL A 571 3.30 15.74 26.91
C VAL A 571 4.00 15.77 28.26
N VAL A 572 4.19 14.60 28.85
CA VAL A 572 4.87 14.44 30.13
C VAL A 572 6.36 14.72 29.98
N ASP A 573 6.97 14.17 28.92
CA ASP A 573 8.40 14.33 28.71
C ASP A 573 8.79 14.27 27.22
N VAL A 574 9.92 14.89 26.87
CA VAL A 574 10.56 14.80 25.56
C VAL A 574 12.06 14.67 25.77
N LYS A 575 12.64 13.55 25.32
CA LYS A 575 14.08 13.27 25.43
C LYS A 575 14.70 13.15 24.04
N ALA A 576 15.76 13.90 23.77
CA ALA A 576 16.54 13.74 22.57
C ALA A 576 17.50 12.54 22.68
N LEU A 577 17.54 11.74 21.63
CA LEU A 577 18.51 10.69 21.36
C LEU A 577 19.29 11.04 20.08
N LYS A 578 20.41 10.35 19.83
CA LYS A 578 21.22 10.48 18.60
C LYS A 578 21.44 11.95 18.17
N ASN A 579 21.90 12.78 19.09
CA ASN A 579 22.15 14.22 18.88
C ASN A 579 20.92 15.03 18.43
N GLY A 580 19.70 14.59 18.74
CA GLY A 580 18.45 15.29 18.39
C GLY A 580 17.80 14.84 17.08
N GLN A 581 18.30 13.77 16.45
CA GLN A 581 17.67 13.18 15.26
C GLN A 581 16.52 12.23 15.62
N GLU A 582 16.54 11.66 16.83
CA GLU A 582 15.43 10.88 17.37
C GLU A 582 14.97 11.53 18.69
N LEU A 583 13.67 11.68 18.89
CA LEU A 583 13.10 12.21 20.12
C LEU A 583 12.09 11.23 20.70
N ILE A 584 12.26 10.83 21.95
CA ILE A 584 11.24 10.08 22.69
C ILE A 584 10.25 11.07 23.28
N VAL A 585 8.98 10.95 22.91
CA VAL A 585 7.86 11.71 23.46
C VAL A 585 7.08 10.80 24.41
N THR A 586 6.97 11.17 25.66
CA THR A 586 6.12 10.49 26.65
C THR A 586 4.81 11.25 26.78
N LEU A 587 3.70 10.56 26.49
CA LEU A 587 2.36 11.09 26.70
C LEU A 587 1.77 10.55 28.00
N GLY A 588 0.95 11.37 28.64
CA GLY A 588 0.08 10.97 29.74
C GLY A 588 -1.37 11.23 29.36
N SER A 589 -2.28 10.38 29.84
CA SER A 589 -3.72 10.59 29.70
C SER A 589 -4.48 10.06 30.92
N ASP A 590 -5.56 10.75 31.27
CA ASP A 590 -6.45 10.42 32.38
C ASP A 590 -7.68 9.58 31.96
N ALA A 591 -7.92 9.41 30.66
CA ALA A 591 -9.00 8.60 30.11
C ALA A 591 -8.60 7.94 28.78
N ILE A 592 -9.42 7.00 28.29
CA ILE A 592 -9.23 6.42 26.95
C ILE A 592 -9.33 7.53 25.90
N ALA A 593 -8.39 7.55 24.95
CA ALA A 593 -8.37 8.52 23.86
C ALA A 593 -8.31 7.82 22.49
N PRO A 594 -9.41 7.82 21.72
CA PRO A 594 -9.40 7.32 20.35
C PRO A 594 -8.69 8.28 19.40
N PHE A 595 -7.93 7.71 18.46
CA PHE A 595 -7.26 8.41 17.37
C PHE A 595 -6.37 9.56 17.83
N VAL A 596 -5.52 9.32 18.83
CA VAL A 596 -4.55 10.31 19.31
C VAL A 596 -3.65 10.70 18.14
N TRP A 597 -3.68 11.98 17.77
CA TRP A 597 -2.92 12.53 16.66
C TRP A 597 -1.94 13.58 17.15
N LEU A 598 -0.67 13.34 16.88
CA LEU A 598 0.42 14.26 17.11
C LEU A 598 0.88 14.87 15.79
N ASP A 599 1.10 16.17 15.77
CA ASP A 599 1.66 16.87 14.61
C ASP A 599 2.84 17.74 15.03
N ALA A 600 4.00 17.53 14.43
CA ALA A 600 5.22 18.32 14.66
C ALA A 600 5.33 19.38 13.56
N VAL A 601 4.54 20.45 13.70
CA VAL A 601 4.32 21.43 12.61
C VAL A 601 5.62 22.13 12.22
N GLY A 602 5.93 22.14 10.92
CA GLY A 602 7.14 22.77 10.39
C GLY A 602 8.42 21.95 10.57
N ILE A 603 8.32 20.69 10.99
CA ILE A 603 9.47 19.80 11.18
C ILE A 603 9.31 18.57 10.30
N ALA A 604 10.25 18.40 9.37
CA ALA A 604 10.31 17.20 8.53
C ALA A 604 10.71 15.97 9.36
N GLY A 605 9.83 14.98 9.38
CA GLY A 605 10.00 13.74 10.13
C GLY A 605 8.68 13.00 10.28
N HIS A 606 8.70 11.90 11.01
CA HIS A 606 7.51 11.12 11.32
C HIS A 606 7.62 10.48 12.71
N PHE A 607 6.47 10.15 13.28
CA PHE A 607 6.39 9.42 14.54
C PHE A 607 6.53 7.91 14.32
N SER A 608 6.86 7.14 15.36
CA SER A 608 6.89 5.68 15.30
C SER A 608 5.50 5.06 15.15
N HIS A 609 4.48 5.75 15.66
CA HIS A 609 3.06 5.43 15.51
C HIS A 609 2.24 6.70 15.78
N ASN A 610 1.07 6.83 15.16
CA ASN A 610 0.20 7.99 15.28
C ASN A 610 -1.25 7.60 14.92
N GLY A 611 -2.25 8.39 15.30
CA GLY A 611 -3.66 8.07 15.07
C GLY A 611 -4.16 6.86 15.87
N PHE A 612 -3.45 6.47 16.92
CA PHE A 612 -3.69 5.24 17.68
C PHE A 612 -4.79 5.39 18.73
N LEU A 613 -5.30 4.26 19.22
CA LEU A 613 -6.20 4.19 20.37
C LEU A 613 -5.38 4.07 21.67
N LEU A 614 -5.36 5.13 22.47
CA LEU A 614 -4.68 5.14 23.77
C LEU A 614 -5.61 4.56 24.85
N VAL A 615 -5.23 3.40 25.38
CA VAL A 615 -5.97 2.70 26.45
C VAL A 615 -5.21 2.63 27.77
N THR A 616 -4.04 3.27 27.86
CA THR A 616 -3.17 3.30 29.04
C THR A 616 -3.01 4.74 29.55
N ASN A 617 -2.63 4.90 30.82
CA ASN A 617 -2.38 6.21 31.41
C ASN A 617 -1.12 6.90 30.87
N SER A 618 -0.21 6.15 30.27
CA SER A 618 1.00 6.67 29.63
C SER A 618 1.40 5.81 28.45
N THR A 619 2.00 6.44 27.44
CA THR A 619 2.65 5.78 26.30
C THR A 619 3.89 6.56 25.88
N GLN A 620 4.80 5.88 25.19
CA GLN A 620 5.99 6.48 24.61
C GLN A 620 6.01 6.23 23.11
N LEU A 621 6.38 7.26 22.36
CA LEU A 621 6.59 7.19 20.93
C LEU A 621 7.88 7.91 20.55
N THR A 622 8.51 7.49 19.46
CA THR A 622 9.72 8.13 18.93
C THR A 622 9.34 9.02 17.75
N PHE A 623 9.88 10.22 17.67
CA PHE A 623 9.87 11.06 16.47
C PHE A 623 11.23 10.98 15.79
N SER A 624 11.25 10.57 14.53
CA SER A 624 12.43 10.52 13.68
C SER A 624 12.49 11.78 12.82
N ALA A 625 13.36 12.71 13.18
CA ALA A 625 13.57 13.95 12.45
C ALA A 625 14.55 13.74 11.31
N GLU A 626 14.31 14.38 10.16
CA GLU A 626 15.26 14.32 9.04
C GLU A 626 16.56 15.06 9.34
N LYS A 627 16.44 16.15 10.10
CA LYS A 627 17.57 16.95 10.58
C LYS A 627 17.53 17.02 12.11
N PRO A 628 18.68 17.05 12.78
CA PRO A 628 18.73 17.20 14.23
C PRO A 628 17.93 18.43 14.70
N ILE A 629 17.10 18.26 15.74
CA ILE A 629 16.28 19.32 16.29
C ILE A 629 16.45 19.45 17.80
N ASN A 630 16.37 20.68 18.30
CA ASN A 630 16.37 20.98 19.72
C ASN A 630 15.02 20.61 20.38
N VAL A 631 15.06 20.01 21.56
CA VAL A 631 13.87 19.58 22.32
C VAL A 631 12.87 20.71 22.55
N GLN A 632 13.32 21.93 22.83
CA GLN A 632 12.42 23.06 23.07
C GLN A 632 11.71 23.49 21.79
N ALA A 633 12.43 23.54 20.66
CA ALA A 633 11.83 23.84 19.37
C ALA A 633 10.79 22.77 18.97
N PHE A 634 11.12 21.49 19.18
CA PHE A 634 10.20 20.39 18.98
C PHE A 634 8.95 20.50 19.86
N ARG A 635 9.11 20.76 21.17
CA ARG A 635 7.96 20.95 22.10
C ARG A 635 7.03 22.07 21.64
N SER A 636 7.57 23.20 21.18
CA SER A 636 6.76 24.34 20.70
C SER A 636 6.00 24.05 19.40
N SER A 637 6.49 23.11 18.58
CA SER A 637 5.82 22.72 17.32
C SER A 637 4.69 21.71 17.52
N LEU A 638 4.68 21.01 18.65
CA LEU A 638 3.88 19.80 18.84
C LEU A 638 2.42 20.15 19.13
N LYS A 639 1.53 19.75 18.23
CA LYS A 639 0.09 19.78 18.43
C LYS A 639 -0.42 18.38 18.74
N ILE A 640 -1.36 18.26 19.68
CA ILE A 640 -1.96 16.98 20.06
C ILE A 640 -3.47 17.12 20.09
N ARG A 641 -4.16 16.14 19.52
CA ARG A 641 -5.62 16.02 19.61
C ARG A 641 -6.06 14.56 19.70
N SER A 642 -7.30 14.36 20.12
CA SER A 642 -8.00 13.06 20.07
C SER A 642 -9.44 13.28 19.64
N LEU A 643 -10.17 12.19 19.36
CA LEU A 643 -11.51 12.26 18.83
C LEU A 643 -12.47 12.98 19.78
N LEU A 644 -13.16 13.99 19.25
CA LEU A 644 -14.24 14.69 19.94
C LEU A 644 -15.57 13.96 19.75
N PHE A 645 -16.40 14.00 20.79
CA PHE A 645 -17.73 13.38 20.79
C PHE A 645 -18.83 14.45 20.80
N PRO A 646 -20.07 14.09 20.43
CA PRO A 646 -21.19 15.03 20.49
C PRO A 646 -21.33 15.66 21.88
N PRO A 647 -21.63 16.96 21.98
CA PRO A 647 -21.99 17.57 23.26
C PRO A 647 -23.23 16.86 23.81
N ASN A 648 -23.21 16.48 25.09
CA ASN A 648 -24.33 15.77 25.74
C ASN A 648 -25.65 16.53 25.49
N ALA A 649 -26.60 15.89 24.80
CA ALA A 649 -27.94 16.44 24.57
C ALA A 649 -28.75 16.66 25.88
N SER A 650 -28.24 16.19 27.02
CA SER A 650 -28.87 16.29 28.33
C SER A 650 -28.47 17.55 29.11
N ARG A 651 -28.75 18.74 28.58
CA ARG A 651 -28.88 20.00 29.34
C ARG A 651 -29.86 21.00 28.69
N ARG A 652 -30.93 20.52 28.07
CA ARG A 652 -32.17 21.31 27.98
C ARG A 652 -33.10 20.77 29.06
N LYS A 653 -32.99 21.36 30.25
CA LYS A 653 -34.05 21.30 31.27
C LYS A 653 -35.20 22.19 30.84
#